data_AF-A0A936KSI7-F1
#
_entry.id   AF-A0A936KSI7-F1
#
_cell.length_a   1.000
_cell.length_b   1.000
_cell.length_c   1.000
_cell.angle_alpha   90.00
_cell.angle_beta   90.00
_cell.angle_gamma   90.00
#
_symmetry.space_group_name_H-M   'P 1'
#
loop_
_entity.id
_entity.type
_entity.pdbx_description
1 polymer ?
#
loop_
_entity_poly.entity_id
_entity_poly.type
_entity_poly.pdbx_seq_one_letter_code
_entity_poly.pdbx_strand_id
1 'polypeptide(L)'
;MEKFDVVIIGAGLGGLSAAGYLAKAGKKVLVLEHHTVPGGYAHEFRRGKYRFEVALHALDGAAPGGWSYPILKDLEVFDQVHFHRIDPFYSVQFPKQKVVASADLMMYESELVKHFPHERDGIHKIIADMVETYWQVRRFDAEGQLGIRPPLEKMPTLYPKMLAAMTMSLEEYMSQFIQDSELKTVFTTLWGYYGLPPEKLNAAIFIFPWVSFHLMGAYYPEGGSMAISRAMEATLKKFGGEIRYKETVNKIEIKDGRAVAVETEKGLRVEADVIISNANSPDTLLKFVGREHLPADYVRGIEEAKPSISNFVLYLGLDRDLQAEGYTDHEIFVRDSYDSNAGYQAALDGDFANAGLSITNYSIADHGSAPEGGTVLNIFALADWNSDNQWGTSGNLENYSDNPQYNELKKAATEILLDRTEKLIPGLRKSIKYIEVATPITNWRYSRNIGGAIYGSDQTVENAHGGRLSAQTPIKNLFLAGAWTFGGGMSAAMLSGRDTSRMVIGYMDGTEVVLMAAPSEVISEQLSVSSEQSSVDSDVSTSSSANQLLITNHQLPATTLKAAGSGREIALNKIGKPAVLIFHTQETAEAAAQINQAIRAESNYANCDSMLIANIVDLHSVPKLFRSFAEKAMKESYDKAAAALAKGLAPQDYVAILPDWDGSLTKSFGFKNTNKTAAFAVLDKDGQVAGGYQGNESGAKAIEILQSTQ
;
A
#
# COMPACT_ATOMS: atom_id res chain seq x y z
N MET A 1 38.54 1.73 22.75
CA MET A 1 37.84 0.82 21.83
C MET A 1 36.36 1.07 22.00
N GLU A 2 35.68 1.39 20.90
CA GLU A 2 34.24 1.62 20.94
C GLU A 2 33.52 0.29 20.78
N LYS A 3 32.73 -0.07 21.79
CA LYS A 3 31.89 -1.25 21.78
C LYS A 3 30.42 -0.84 21.85
N PHE A 4 29.61 -1.48 21.01
CA PHE A 4 28.16 -1.32 20.92
C PHE A 4 27.48 -2.67 21.10
N ASP A 5 26.22 -2.67 21.53
CA ASP A 5 25.42 -3.90 21.57
C ASP A 5 25.10 -4.32 20.13
N VAL A 6 24.70 -3.35 19.30
CA VAL A 6 24.40 -3.57 17.88
C VAL A 6 25.02 -2.49 17.01
N VAL A 7 25.72 -2.91 15.94
CA VAL A 7 26.12 -2.03 14.85
C VAL A 7 25.28 -2.33 13.61
N ILE A 8 24.78 -1.29 12.97
CA ILE A 8 23.96 -1.37 11.77
C ILE A 8 24.69 -0.71 10.60
N ILE A 9 24.83 -1.45 9.50
CA ILE A 9 25.48 -0.97 8.28
C ILE A 9 24.41 -0.42 7.34
N GLY A 10 24.41 0.89 7.13
CA GLY A 10 23.48 1.61 6.26
C GLY A 10 22.23 2.13 6.99
N ALA A 11 21.93 3.40 6.75
CA ALA A 11 20.79 4.16 7.26
C ALA A 11 19.66 4.27 6.24
N GLY A 12 19.45 3.24 5.41
CA GLY A 12 18.20 3.09 4.65
C GLY A 12 17.03 2.74 5.58
N LEU A 13 15.80 2.73 5.05
CA LEU A 13 14.59 2.49 5.87
C LEU A 13 14.62 1.20 6.69
N GLY A 14 15.19 0.10 6.16
CA GLY A 14 15.36 -1.14 6.93
C GLY A 14 16.36 -1.00 8.09
N GLY A 15 17.48 -0.31 7.86
CA GLY A 15 18.47 -0.04 8.89
C GLY A 15 17.94 0.92 9.97
N LEU A 16 17.28 2.00 9.58
CA LEU A 16 16.66 2.97 10.49
C LEU A 16 15.53 2.34 11.31
N SER A 17 14.70 1.51 10.68
CA SER A 17 13.63 0.78 11.37
C SER A 17 14.22 -0.17 12.43
N ALA A 18 15.20 -1.00 12.05
CA ALA A 18 15.89 -1.87 12.99
C ALA A 18 16.56 -1.10 14.14
N ALA A 19 17.24 0.01 13.81
CA ALA A 19 17.92 0.86 14.78
C ALA A 19 16.95 1.45 15.80
N GLY A 20 15.81 1.98 15.33
CA GLY A 20 14.79 2.58 16.17
C GLY A 20 14.19 1.58 17.16
N TYR A 21 13.81 0.39 16.70
CA TYR A 21 13.26 -0.65 17.58
C TYR A 21 14.29 -1.15 18.60
N LEU A 22 15.55 -1.37 18.20
CA LEU A 22 16.61 -1.83 19.10
C LEU A 22 16.98 -0.78 20.16
N ALA A 23 17.06 0.50 19.77
CA ALA A 23 17.29 1.58 20.71
C ALA A 23 16.12 1.73 21.70
N LYS A 24 14.87 1.60 21.23
CA LYS A 24 13.68 1.56 22.10
C LYS A 24 13.69 0.38 23.07
N ALA A 25 14.28 -0.75 22.66
CA ALA A 25 14.52 -1.92 23.52
C ALA A 25 15.72 -1.74 24.48
N GLY A 26 16.33 -0.55 24.54
CA GLY A 26 17.42 -0.21 25.45
C GLY A 26 18.80 -0.71 25.02
N LYS A 27 18.97 -1.16 23.78
CA LYS A 27 20.27 -1.57 23.25
C LYS A 27 21.09 -0.34 22.85
N LYS A 28 22.42 -0.39 23.06
CA LYS A 28 23.36 0.62 22.58
C LYS A 28 23.64 0.42 21.09
N VAL A 29 22.98 1.23 20.25
CA VAL A 29 23.00 1.09 18.78
C VAL A 29 23.88 2.15 18.11
N LEU A 30 24.69 1.73 17.14
CA LEU A 30 25.38 2.61 16.20
C LEU A 30 25.00 2.28 14.75
N VAL A 31 24.60 3.27 13.98
CA VAL A 31 24.41 3.19 12.53
C VAL A 31 25.60 3.82 11.81
N LEU A 32 26.23 3.10 10.89
CA LEU A 32 27.28 3.61 10.01
C LEU A 32 26.71 3.81 8.61
N GLU A 33 26.74 5.04 8.12
CA GLU A 33 26.15 5.45 6.85
C GLU A 33 27.20 5.96 5.87
N HIS A 34 27.20 5.42 4.64
CA HIS A 34 28.09 5.83 3.55
C HIS A 34 27.86 7.28 3.12
N HIS A 35 26.61 7.69 3.04
CA HIS A 35 26.16 8.99 2.58
C HIS A 35 26.31 10.07 3.67
N THR A 36 25.97 11.30 3.31
CA THR A 36 25.99 12.48 4.20
C THR A 36 24.70 12.70 4.98
N VAL A 37 23.70 11.86 4.74
CA VAL A 37 22.33 11.95 5.28
C VAL A 37 21.74 10.53 5.35
N PRO A 38 20.61 10.30 6.06
CA PRO A 38 19.96 9.01 6.09
C PRO A 38 18.95 8.85 4.94
N GLY A 39 18.44 7.63 4.80
CA GLY A 39 17.26 7.30 3.99
C GLY A 39 17.54 6.32 2.84
N GLY A 40 18.78 6.21 2.36
CA GLY A 40 19.06 5.45 1.14
C GLY A 40 18.27 6.02 -0.04
N TYR A 41 17.37 5.23 -0.65
CA TYR A 41 16.44 5.73 -1.67
C TYR A 41 15.31 6.61 -1.11
N ALA A 42 14.98 6.52 0.19
CA ALA A 42 13.99 7.39 0.85
C ALA A 42 14.62 8.75 1.17
N HIS A 43 14.87 9.52 0.11
CA HIS A 43 15.72 10.68 0.08
C HIS A 43 15.10 11.82 -0.75
N GLU A 44 15.55 13.04 -0.47
CA GLU A 44 15.26 14.23 -1.24
C GLU A 44 16.55 15.04 -1.44
N PHE A 45 16.60 15.82 -2.52
CA PHE A 45 17.66 16.82 -2.70
C PHE A 45 17.07 18.16 -3.14
N ARG A 46 17.87 19.23 -3.05
CA ARG A 46 17.42 20.59 -3.41
C ARG A 46 18.26 21.20 -4.54
N ARG A 47 17.60 22.04 -5.36
CA ARG A 47 18.24 23.03 -6.24
C ARG A 47 17.50 24.36 -6.13
N GLY A 48 18.21 25.39 -5.65
CA GLY A 48 17.57 26.66 -5.33
C GLY A 48 16.43 26.46 -4.31
N LYS A 49 15.22 26.85 -4.70
CA LYS A 49 14.00 26.70 -3.89
C LYS A 49 13.21 25.42 -4.16
N TYR A 50 13.67 24.57 -5.10
CA TYR A 50 12.98 23.34 -5.48
C TYR A 50 13.52 22.14 -4.69
N ARG A 51 12.62 21.25 -4.28
CA ARG A 51 12.90 20.02 -3.53
C ARG A 51 12.41 18.81 -4.30
N PHE A 52 13.32 17.90 -4.60
CA PHE A 52 13.09 16.76 -5.47
C PHE A 52 13.09 15.47 -4.66
N GLU A 53 11.97 14.75 -4.70
CA GLU A 53 11.83 13.39 -4.18
C GLU A 53 12.55 12.41 -5.09
N VAL A 54 13.34 11.49 -4.52
CA VAL A 54 14.18 10.55 -5.30
C VAL A 54 13.42 9.30 -5.73
N ALA A 55 12.55 8.74 -4.89
CA ALA A 55 11.98 7.41 -5.12
C ALA A 55 10.51 7.23 -4.71
N LEU A 56 9.98 8.00 -3.75
CA LEU A 56 8.62 7.79 -3.27
C LEU A 56 7.60 8.43 -4.20
N HIS A 57 6.84 7.61 -4.92
CA HIS A 57 5.65 8.08 -5.61
C HIS A 57 4.42 8.10 -4.69
N ALA A 58 4.20 7.03 -3.91
CA ALA A 58 3.17 6.98 -2.88
C ALA A 58 3.50 5.91 -1.84
N LEU A 59 3.02 6.12 -0.61
CA LEU A 59 3.14 5.19 0.50
C LEU A 59 1.77 4.56 0.77
N ASP A 60 1.73 3.23 0.77
CA ASP A 60 0.51 2.48 1.09
C ASP A 60 0.35 2.34 2.61
N GLY A 61 -0.91 2.35 3.06
CA GLY A 61 -1.25 1.95 4.43
C GLY A 61 -0.64 2.80 5.53
N ALA A 62 -0.39 4.10 5.27
CA ALA A 62 0.13 5.04 6.25
C ALA A 62 -0.91 5.44 7.32
N ALA A 63 -2.21 5.23 7.07
CA ALA A 63 -3.30 5.52 8.00
C ALA A 63 -3.64 4.34 8.93
N PRO A 64 -4.35 4.56 10.05
CA PRO A 64 -4.78 3.51 10.96
C PRO A 64 -5.46 2.33 10.26
N GLY A 65 -5.04 1.10 10.60
CA GLY A 65 -5.49 -0.14 9.94
C GLY A 65 -4.61 -0.55 8.74
N GLY A 66 -3.93 0.42 8.12
CA GLY A 66 -2.93 0.20 7.09
C GLY A 66 -1.70 -0.57 7.59
N TRP A 67 -0.94 -1.11 6.64
CA TRP A 67 0.18 -2.01 6.92
C TRP A 67 1.45 -1.30 7.40
N SER A 68 1.71 -0.10 6.88
CA SER A 68 2.85 0.73 7.28
C SER A 68 2.61 1.44 8.62
N TYR A 69 1.36 1.73 8.95
CA TYR A 69 0.97 2.51 10.13
C TYR A 69 1.56 2.02 11.46
N PRO A 70 1.56 0.71 11.81
CA PRO A 70 2.17 0.24 13.06
C PRO A 70 3.63 0.65 13.19
N ILE A 71 4.43 0.53 12.12
CA ILE A 71 5.86 0.91 12.17
C ILE A 71 6.00 2.43 12.28
N LEU A 72 5.22 3.19 11.49
CA LEU A 72 5.23 4.64 11.56
C LEU A 72 4.85 5.13 12.96
N LYS A 73 3.91 4.45 13.63
CA LYS A 73 3.48 4.81 14.98
C LYS A 73 4.50 4.38 16.05
N ASP A 74 4.98 3.14 15.98
CA ASP A 74 5.97 2.60 16.92
C ASP A 74 7.27 3.40 16.87
N LEU A 75 7.69 3.85 15.69
CA LEU A 75 8.89 4.67 15.53
C LEU A 75 8.61 6.17 15.60
N GLU A 76 7.43 6.57 16.10
CA GLU A 76 7.01 7.96 16.32
C GLU A 76 7.03 8.84 15.05
N VAL A 77 7.12 8.25 13.86
CA VAL A 77 7.09 8.96 12.57
C VAL A 77 5.73 9.56 12.31
N PHE A 78 4.66 8.81 12.59
CA PHE A 78 3.28 9.27 12.35
C PHE A 78 2.93 10.53 13.16
N ASP A 79 3.60 10.74 14.29
CA ASP A 79 3.39 11.93 15.14
C ASP A 79 4.26 13.12 14.71
N GLN A 80 5.23 12.91 13.80
CA GLN A 80 6.20 13.91 13.35
C GLN A 80 5.98 14.36 11.90
N VAL A 81 5.35 13.53 11.07
CA VAL A 81 5.18 13.75 9.63
C VAL A 81 3.71 13.78 9.29
N HIS A 82 3.28 14.81 8.58
CA HIS A 82 1.93 14.88 8.04
C HIS A 82 1.84 14.07 6.73
N PHE A 83 0.81 13.26 6.58
CA PHE A 83 0.60 12.40 5.41
C PHE A 83 -0.64 12.86 4.64
N HIS A 84 -0.44 13.34 3.43
CA HIS A 84 -1.50 13.76 2.52
C HIS A 84 -2.05 12.56 1.78
N ARG A 85 -3.35 12.29 1.88
CA ARG A 85 -4.00 11.28 1.03
C ARG A 85 -3.99 11.77 -0.43
N ILE A 86 -3.65 10.87 -1.34
CA ILE A 86 -3.62 11.12 -2.79
C ILE A 86 -4.85 10.44 -3.40
N ASP A 87 -5.76 11.23 -3.97
CA ASP A 87 -6.91 10.71 -4.71
C ASP A 87 -7.31 11.71 -5.83
N PRO A 88 -7.40 11.29 -7.11
CA PRO A 88 -7.09 9.97 -7.63
C PRO A 88 -5.64 9.55 -7.34
N PHE A 89 -5.42 8.26 -7.06
CA PHE A 89 -4.09 7.73 -6.75
C PHE A 89 -3.16 7.91 -7.97
N TYR A 90 -3.60 7.49 -9.14
CA TYR A 90 -2.92 7.74 -10.40
C TYR A 90 -3.90 7.77 -11.56
N SER A 91 -3.45 8.23 -12.71
CA SER A 91 -4.11 7.98 -13.98
C SER A 91 -3.15 7.33 -14.97
N VAL A 92 -3.72 6.68 -15.98
CA VAL A 92 -2.95 6.04 -17.05
C VAL A 92 -3.48 6.51 -18.39
N GLN A 93 -2.60 7.05 -19.22
CA GLN A 93 -2.86 7.30 -20.63
C GLN A 93 -2.46 6.08 -21.46
N PHE A 94 -3.45 5.38 -21.99
CA PHE A 94 -3.30 4.34 -23.00
C PHE A 94 -3.62 4.90 -24.40
N PRO A 95 -3.32 4.18 -25.50
CA PRO A 95 -3.58 4.67 -26.84
C PRO A 95 -5.05 4.99 -27.13
N LYS A 96 -5.98 4.23 -26.54
CA LYS A 96 -7.42 4.38 -26.80
C LYS A 96 -8.17 5.17 -25.73
N GLN A 97 -7.64 5.24 -24.51
CA GLN A 97 -8.39 5.75 -23.36
C GLN A 97 -7.46 6.22 -22.24
N LYS A 98 -7.98 7.12 -21.40
CA LYS A 98 -7.42 7.42 -20.08
C LYS A 98 -8.21 6.65 -19.03
N VAL A 99 -7.53 5.98 -18.11
CA VAL A 99 -8.14 5.29 -16.96
C VAL A 99 -7.67 5.99 -15.69
N VAL A 100 -8.59 6.28 -14.77
CA VAL A 100 -8.29 6.97 -13.51
C VAL A 100 -8.46 5.99 -12.35
N ALA A 101 -7.40 5.75 -11.59
CA ALA A 101 -7.41 4.84 -10.46
C ALA A 101 -7.57 5.64 -9.15
N SER A 102 -8.71 5.49 -8.50
CA SER A 102 -8.95 6.08 -7.18
C SER A 102 -8.26 5.27 -6.09
N ALA A 103 -7.85 5.93 -5.01
CA ALA A 103 -7.47 5.28 -3.74
C ALA A 103 -8.71 4.80 -2.95
N ASP A 104 -9.72 4.31 -3.68
CA ASP A 104 -10.96 3.70 -3.23
C ASP A 104 -11.28 2.54 -4.17
N LEU A 105 -11.34 1.34 -3.60
CA LEU A 105 -11.47 0.09 -4.36
C LEU A 105 -12.76 0.02 -5.16
N MET A 106 -13.87 0.51 -4.62
CA MET A 106 -15.17 0.47 -5.29
C MET A 106 -15.24 1.48 -6.43
N MET A 107 -14.68 2.67 -6.23
CA MET A 107 -14.57 3.66 -7.30
C MET A 107 -13.68 3.14 -8.43
N TYR A 108 -12.54 2.51 -8.11
CA TYR A 108 -11.67 1.96 -9.13
C TYR A 108 -12.29 0.76 -9.86
N GLU A 109 -12.95 -0.16 -9.15
CA GLU A 109 -13.74 -1.23 -9.76
C GLU A 109 -14.77 -0.66 -10.74
N SER A 110 -15.51 0.38 -10.34
CA SER A 110 -16.49 1.03 -11.20
C SER A 110 -15.85 1.66 -12.44
N GLU A 111 -14.67 2.26 -12.32
CA GLU A 111 -13.96 2.82 -13.47
C GLU A 111 -13.51 1.70 -14.43
N LEU A 112 -12.97 0.59 -13.93
CA LEU A 112 -12.62 -0.56 -14.75
C LEU A 112 -13.84 -1.14 -15.50
N VAL A 113 -14.97 -1.31 -14.81
CA VAL A 113 -16.23 -1.81 -15.40
C VAL A 113 -16.80 -0.86 -16.45
N LYS A 114 -16.64 0.45 -16.27
CA LYS A 114 -17.05 1.46 -17.25
C LYS A 114 -16.26 1.34 -18.55
N HIS A 115 -14.96 1.05 -18.47
CA HIS A 115 -14.09 0.86 -19.64
C HIS A 115 -14.20 -0.54 -20.26
N PHE A 116 -14.49 -1.57 -19.45
CA PHE A 116 -14.57 -2.97 -19.86
C PHE A 116 -15.85 -3.64 -19.35
N PRO A 117 -17.04 -3.22 -19.84
CA PRO A 117 -18.32 -3.70 -19.31
C PRO A 117 -18.57 -5.19 -19.56
N HIS A 118 -17.97 -5.78 -20.59
CA HIS A 118 -18.04 -7.22 -20.89
C HIS A 118 -17.24 -8.08 -19.90
N GLU A 119 -16.31 -7.49 -19.14
CA GLU A 119 -15.47 -8.17 -18.15
C GLU A 119 -15.96 -7.92 -16.71
N ARG A 120 -17.14 -7.33 -16.53
CA ARG A 120 -17.68 -6.94 -15.20
C ARG A 120 -17.56 -8.03 -14.15
N ASP A 121 -17.98 -9.25 -14.48
CA ASP A 121 -17.98 -10.37 -13.52
C ASP A 121 -16.54 -10.82 -13.21
N GLY A 122 -15.64 -10.79 -14.19
CA GLY A 122 -14.23 -11.09 -14.02
C GLY A 122 -13.55 -10.07 -13.10
N ILE A 123 -13.79 -8.78 -13.33
CA ILE A 123 -13.29 -7.66 -12.50
C ILE A 123 -13.75 -7.82 -11.05
N HIS A 124 -15.03 -8.09 -10.84
CA HIS A 124 -15.56 -8.26 -9.49
C HIS A 124 -14.93 -9.45 -8.77
N LYS A 125 -14.83 -10.60 -9.45
CA LYS A 125 -14.25 -11.82 -8.88
C LYS A 125 -12.79 -11.65 -8.52
N ILE A 126 -11.98 -11.06 -9.40
CA ILE A 126 -10.55 -10.89 -9.12
C ILE A 126 -10.31 -9.93 -7.97
N ILE A 127 -11.05 -8.82 -7.90
CA ILE A 127 -10.93 -7.86 -6.80
C ILE A 127 -11.29 -8.53 -5.47
N ALA A 128 -12.39 -9.30 -5.42
CA ALA A 128 -12.76 -10.05 -4.23
C ALA A 128 -11.68 -11.06 -3.82
N ASP A 129 -11.09 -11.78 -4.78
CA ASP A 129 -10.03 -12.76 -4.53
C ASP A 129 -8.74 -12.10 -4.00
N MET A 130 -8.36 -10.96 -4.59
CA MET A 130 -7.22 -10.15 -4.15
C MET A 130 -7.41 -9.61 -2.72
N VAL A 131 -8.63 -9.14 -2.38
CA VAL A 131 -8.94 -8.67 -1.02
C VAL A 131 -8.86 -9.81 -0.01
N GLU A 132 -9.40 -10.98 -0.33
CA GLU A 132 -9.28 -12.17 0.53
C GLU A 132 -7.81 -12.60 0.68
N THR A 133 -7.03 -12.58 -0.40
CA THR A 133 -5.58 -12.83 -0.38
C THR A 133 -4.87 -11.86 0.58
N TYR A 134 -5.16 -10.56 0.49
CA TYR A 134 -4.59 -9.54 1.38
C TYR A 134 -4.91 -9.85 2.85
N TRP A 135 -6.16 -10.18 3.18
CA TRP A 135 -6.53 -10.49 4.56
C TRP A 135 -5.92 -11.79 5.07
N GLN A 136 -5.74 -12.80 4.21
CA GLN A 136 -5.00 -14.02 4.56
C GLN A 136 -3.54 -13.72 4.89
N VAL A 137 -2.86 -12.86 4.11
CA VAL A 137 -1.50 -12.39 4.41
C VAL A 137 -1.47 -11.63 5.74
N ARG A 138 -2.40 -10.69 5.96
CA ARG A 138 -2.51 -9.92 7.21
C ARG A 138 -2.70 -10.82 8.43
N ARG A 139 -3.55 -11.83 8.33
CA ARG A 139 -3.78 -12.79 9.42
C ARG A 139 -2.54 -13.65 9.66
N PHE A 140 -1.91 -14.15 8.61
CA PHE A 140 -0.70 -14.97 8.73
C PHE A 140 0.44 -14.21 9.41
N ASP A 141 0.66 -12.95 9.04
CA ASP A 141 1.64 -12.09 9.72
C ASP A 141 1.26 -11.85 11.18
N ALA A 142 0.01 -11.44 11.47
CA ALA A 142 -0.44 -11.19 12.84
C ALA A 142 -0.30 -12.43 13.75
N GLU A 143 -0.65 -13.63 13.25
CA GLU A 143 -0.43 -14.89 13.94
C GLU A 143 1.07 -15.14 14.19
N GLY A 144 1.90 -14.95 13.16
CA GLY A 144 3.36 -15.06 13.29
C GLY A 144 3.94 -14.09 14.32
N GLN A 145 3.41 -12.87 14.42
CA GLN A 145 3.82 -11.89 15.42
C GLN A 145 3.49 -12.33 16.85
N LEU A 146 2.46 -13.17 17.03
CA LEU A 146 2.09 -13.79 18.31
C LEU A 146 2.84 -15.11 18.57
N GLY A 147 3.77 -15.50 17.70
CA GLY A 147 4.46 -16.79 17.77
C GLY A 147 3.60 -17.98 17.34
N ILE A 148 2.42 -17.73 16.75
CA ILE A 148 1.52 -18.78 16.26
C ILE A 148 2.01 -19.22 14.89
N ARG A 149 2.25 -20.53 14.75
CA ARG A 149 2.63 -21.15 13.48
C ARG A 149 1.60 -22.21 13.11
N PRO A 150 0.79 -22.00 12.05
CA PRO A 150 -0.08 -23.05 11.54
C PRO A 150 0.78 -24.24 11.10
N PRO A 151 0.37 -25.49 11.41
CA PRO A 151 1.03 -26.68 10.86
C PRO A 151 1.06 -26.62 9.33
N LEU A 152 2.17 -27.03 8.72
CA LEU A 152 2.39 -26.93 7.27
C LEU A 152 1.28 -27.62 6.47
N GLU A 153 0.84 -28.79 6.93
CA GLU A 153 -0.24 -29.56 6.32
C GLU A 153 -1.61 -28.85 6.36
N LYS A 154 -1.79 -27.87 7.26
CA LYS A 154 -3.00 -27.06 7.35
C LYS A 154 -2.93 -25.76 6.55
N MET A 155 -1.74 -25.37 6.07
CA MET A 155 -1.56 -24.14 5.31
C MET A 155 -2.47 -24.05 4.07
N PRO A 156 -2.64 -25.10 3.24
CA PRO A 156 -3.55 -25.04 2.09
C PRO A 156 -5.01 -24.84 2.45
N THR A 157 -5.44 -25.27 3.64
CA THR A 157 -6.83 -25.11 4.08
C THR A 157 -7.06 -23.76 4.75
N LEU A 158 -6.08 -23.29 5.53
CA LEU A 158 -6.20 -22.03 6.26
C LEU A 158 -5.94 -20.82 5.36
N TYR A 159 -4.96 -20.93 4.45
CA TYR A 159 -4.43 -19.84 3.64
C TYR A 159 -4.39 -20.13 2.13
N PRO A 160 -5.48 -20.68 1.54
CA PRO A 160 -5.46 -21.15 0.15
C PRO A 160 -5.14 -20.04 -0.87
N LYS A 161 -5.67 -18.83 -0.66
CA LYS A 161 -5.54 -17.71 -1.62
C LYS A 161 -4.16 -17.09 -1.55
N MET A 162 -3.66 -16.90 -0.33
CA MET A 162 -2.28 -16.51 -0.10
C MET A 162 -1.30 -17.48 -0.77
N LEU A 163 -1.45 -18.79 -0.56
CA LEU A 163 -0.54 -19.76 -1.18
C LEU A 163 -0.62 -19.74 -2.70
N ALA A 164 -1.82 -19.70 -3.28
CA ALA A 164 -1.99 -19.61 -4.73
C ALA A 164 -1.30 -18.37 -5.32
N ALA A 165 -1.48 -17.20 -4.70
CA ALA A 165 -0.83 -15.97 -5.15
C ALA A 165 0.70 -16.00 -4.98
N MET A 166 1.23 -16.73 -4.01
CA MET A 166 2.68 -16.84 -3.79
C MET A 166 3.37 -17.75 -4.80
N THR A 167 2.65 -18.66 -5.46
CA THR A 167 3.21 -19.65 -6.40
C THR A 167 2.97 -19.32 -7.87
N MET A 168 2.24 -18.24 -8.18
CA MET A 168 1.89 -17.85 -9.54
C MET A 168 2.59 -16.55 -9.95
N SER A 169 2.88 -16.42 -11.25
CA SER A 169 3.06 -15.12 -11.88
C SER A 169 1.76 -14.31 -11.84
N LEU A 170 1.87 -12.99 -11.94
CA LEU A 170 0.72 -12.11 -11.98
C LEU A 170 -0.15 -12.40 -13.21
N GLU A 171 0.44 -12.70 -14.37
CA GLU A 171 -0.33 -13.05 -15.58
C GLU A 171 -1.15 -14.35 -15.39
N GLU A 172 -0.56 -15.39 -14.80
CA GLU A 172 -1.27 -16.65 -14.48
C GLU A 172 -2.42 -16.40 -13.49
N TYR A 173 -2.19 -15.55 -12.49
CA TYR A 173 -3.22 -15.17 -11.53
C TYR A 173 -4.37 -14.41 -12.19
N MET A 174 -4.06 -13.38 -12.99
CA MET A 174 -5.06 -12.56 -13.69
C MET A 174 -5.91 -13.39 -14.68
N SER A 175 -5.28 -14.34 -15.37
CA SER A 175 -5.91 -15.19 -16.40
C SER A 175 -7.01 -16.11 -15.88
N GLN A 176 -7.07 -16.34 -14.57
CA GLN A 176 -8.16 -17.10 -13.94
C GLN A 176 -9.50 -16.34 -13.93
N PHE A 177 -9.45 -15.02 -14.10
CA PHE A 177 -10.62 -14.16 -13.94
C PHE A 177 -10.91 -13.29 -15.17
N ILE A 178 -9.87 -12.81 -15.83
CA ILE A 178 -9.96 -11.84 -16.95
C ILE A 178 -9.51 -12.50 -18.25
N GLN A 179 -10.29 -12.35 -19.32
CA GLN A 179 -9.94 -12.86 -20.64
C GLN A 179 -9.36 -11.77 -21.56
N ASP A 180 -9.87 -10.54 -21.46
CA ASP A 180 -9.45 -9.38 -22.23
C ASP A 180 -8.01 -8.96 -21.87
N SER A 181 -7.10 -9.04 -22.84
CA SER A 181 -5.69 -8.71 -22.66
C SER A 181 -5.43 -7.22 -22.45
N GLU A 182 -6.29 -6.34 -22.98
CA GLU A 182 -6.18 -4.90 -22.74
C GLU A 182 -6.55 -4.59 -21.28
N LEU A 183 -7.61 -5.22 -20.76
CA LEU A 183 -7.97 -5.09 -19.35
C LEU A 183 -6.85 -5.63 -18.43
N LYS A 184 -6.24 -6.78 -18.73
CA LYS A 184 -5.10 -7.29 -17.94
C LYS A 184 -3.98 -6.27 -17.87
N THR A 185 -3.63 -5.63 -18.99
CA THR A 185 -2.60 -4.59 -19.03
C THR A 185 -3.01 -3.32 -18.27
N VAL A 186 -4.28 -2.90 -18.37
CA VAL A 186 -4.81 -1.78 -17.59
C VAL A 186 -4.73 -2.07 -16.10
N PHE A 187 -5.22 -3.23 -15.66
CA PHE A 187 -5.29 -3.63 -14.26
C PHE A 187 -3.90 -3.75 -13.63
N THR A 188 -2.94 -4.29 -14.38
CA THR A 188 -1.57 -4.56 -13.91
C THR A 188 -0.58 -3.43 -14.17
N THR A 189 -1.04 -2.24 -14.63
CA THR A 189 -0.18 -1.12 -15.06
C THR A 189 0.91 -0.69 -14.05
N LEU A 190 0.67 -0.92 -12.75
CA LEU A 190 1.62 -0.65 -11.67
C LEU A 190 2.81 -1.61 -11.65
N TRP A 191 2.90 -2.61 -12.53
CA TRP A 191 4.04 -3.53 -12.65
C TRP A 191 5.38 -2.76 -12.76
N GLY A 192 5.37 -1.54 -13.32
CA GLY A 192 6.54 -0.66 -13.39
C GLY A 192 7.11 -0.26 -12.02
N TYR A 193 6.28 -0.24 -10.96
CA TYR A 193 6.72 -0.06 -9.56
C TYR A 193 7.36 -1.31 -8.95
N TYR A 194 7.40 -2.43 -9.68
CA TYR A 194 8.02 -3.68 -9.21
C TYR A 194 9.20 -4.11 -10.10
N GLY A 195 9.34 -3.46 -11.27
CA GLY A 195 10.46 -3.68 -12.18
C GLY A 195 10.36 -4.93 -13.04
N LEU A 196 9.20 -5.59 -13.08
CA LEU A 196 8.96 -6.81 -13.87
C LEU A 196 7.57 -6.79 -14.50
N PRO A 197 7.39 -7.27 -15.74
CA PRO A 197 6.08 -7.39 -16.37
C PRO A 197 5.26 -8.53 -15.71
N PRO A 198 3.92 -8.55 -15.90
CA PRO A 198 3.04 -9.52 -15.25
C PRO A 198 3.41 -11.00 -15.44
N GLU A 199 3.97 -11.39 -16.59
CA GLU A 199 4.43 -12.77 -16.86
C GLU A 199 5.57 -13.22 -15.95
N LYS A 200 6.33 -12.29 -15.38
CA LYS A 200 7.48 -12.58 -14.53
C LYS A 200 7.24 -12.23 -13.07
N LEU A 201 6.43 -11.21 -12.80
CA LEU A 201 6.18 -10.69 -11.47
C LEU A 201 5.37 -11.69 -10.63
N ASN A 202 5.80 -11.99 -9.40
CA ASN A 202 5.01 -12.80 -8.47
C ASN A 202 3.69 -12.11 -8.11
N ALA A 203 2.56 -12.84 -8.16
CA ALA A 203 1.24 -12.25 -7.94
C ALA A 203 1.08 -11.67 -6.53
N ALA A 204 1.51 -12.38 -5.47
CA ALA A 204 1.37 -11.88 -4.10
C ALA A 204 2.15 -10.58 -3.83
N ILE A 205 3.32 -10.40 -4.45
CA ILE A 205 4.11 -9.15 -4.36
C ILE A 205 3.32 -7.96 -4.93
N PHE A 206 2.54 -8.16 -5.99
CA PHE A 206 1.70 -7.12 -6.58
C PHE A 206 0.40 -6.90 -5.78
N ILE A 207 -0.31 -7.99 -5.47
CA ILE A 207 -1.66 -7.96 -4.86
C ILE A 207 -1.63 -7.23 -3.52
N PHE A 208 -0.66 -7.53 -2.68
CA PHE A 208 -0.64 -7.00 -1.31
C PHE A 208 -0.62 -5.46 -1.25
N PRO A 209 0.37 -4.77 -1.83
CA PRO A 209 0.38 -3.31 -1.91
C PRO A 209 -0.75 -2.75 -2.78
N TRP A 210 -1.14 -3.41 -3.89
CA TRP A 210 -2.26 -2.93 -4.72
C TRP A 210 -3.55 -2.84 -3.91
N VAL A 211 -3.90 -3.89 -3.16
CA VAL A 211 -5.08 -3.86 -2.27
C VAL A 211 -4.90 -2.83 -1.17
N SER A 212 -3.70 -2.72 -0.59
CA SER A 212 -3.40 -1.70 0.43
C SER A 212 -3.65 -0.27 -0.10
N PHE A 213 -3.19 0.07 -1.31
CA PHE A 213 -3.41 1.39 -1.91
C PHE A 213 -4.90 1.70 -2.12
N HIS A 214 -5.68 0.73 -2.61
CA HIS A 214 -7.08 0.95 -2.93
C HIS A 214 -8.03 0.78 -1.73
N LEU A 215 -7.64 0.02 -0.70
CA LEU A 215 -8.47 -0.23 0.48
C LEU A 215 -8.08 0.62 1.69
N MET A 216 -6.78 0.87 1.88
CA MET A 216 -6.24 1.65 3.01
C MET A 216 -5.80 3.06 2.60
N GLY A 217 -5.75 3.34 1.30
CA GLY A 217 -5.39 4.62 0.72
C GLY A 217 -3.92 4.74 0.30
N ALA A 218 -3.67 5.65 -0.63
CA ALA A 218 -2.35 6.11 -1.04
C ALA A 218 -2.03 7.45 -0.36
N TYR A 219 -0.81 7.60 0.17
CA TYR A 219 -0.40 8.80 0.90
C TYR A 219 0.97 9.32 0.44
N TYR A 220 1.15 10.63 0.54
CA TYR A 220 2.44 11.29 0.38
C TYR A 220 2.84 11.99 1.69
N PRO A 221 4.04 11.77 2.23
CA PRO A 221 4.53 12.52 3.37
C PRO A 221 4.88 13.96 2.98
N GLU A 222 4.39 14.94 3.73
CA GLU A 222 4.85 16.33 3.62
C GLU A 222 6.36 16.39 3.89
N GLY A 223 7.13 17.00 3.00
CA GLY A 223 8.59 16.96 3.05
C GLY A 223 9.20 15.71 2.40
N GLY A 224 8.42 14.95 1.64
CA GLY A 224 8.88 13.77 0.92
C GLY A 224 9.36 12.63 1.83
N SER A 225 9.95 11.61 1.22
CA SER A 225 10.40 10.41 1.92
C SER A 225 11.57 10.65 2.88
N MET A 226 12.34 11.73 2.68
CA MET A 226 13.35 12.13 3.65
C MET A 226 12.73 12.52 4.99
N ALA A 227 11.50 13.07 5.03
CA ALA A 227 10.82 13.37 6.29
C ALA A 227 10.64 12.12 7.16
N ILE A 228 10.28 10.98 6.54
CA ILE A 228 10.20 9.68 7.21
C ILE A 228 11.57 9.27 7.76
N SER A 229 12.60 9.32 6.91
CA SER A 229 13.97 8.96 7.28
C SER A 229 14.52 9.80 8.45
N ARG A 230 14.23 11.11 8.45
CA ARG A 230 14.63 12.04 9.52
C ARG A 230 13.84 11.83 10.80
N ALA A 231 12.54 11.53 10.70
CA ALA A 231 11.74 11.19 11.88
C ALA A 231 12.24 9.90 12.55
N MET A 232 12.60 8.87 11.77
CA MET A 232 13.21 7.65 12.31
C MET A 232 14.58 7.92 12.94
N GLU A 233 15.42 8.75 12.31
CA GLU A 233 16.70 9.19 12.88
C GLU A 233 16.49 9.95 14.22
N ALA A 234 15.48 10.82 14.30
CA ALA A 234 15.12 11.53 15.51
C ALA A 234 14.71 10.56 16.63
N THR A 235 13.91 9.55 16.30
CA THR A 235 13.53 8.48 17.24
C THR A 235 14.76 7.69 17.71
N LEU A 236 15.65 7.28 16.81
CA LEU A 236 16.90 6.61 17.19
C LEU A 236 17.70 7.43 18.21
N LYS A 237 17.90 8.73 17.93
CA LYS A 237 18.65 9.64 18.81
C LYS A 237 17.95 9.86 20.15
N LYS A 238 16.61 9.96 20.16
CA LYS A 238 15.80 10.10 21.37
C LYS A 238 16.03 8.93 22.33
N PHE A 239 16.22 7.72 21.81
CA PHE A 239 16.48 6.52 22.60
C PHE A 239 17.99 6.19 22.74
N GLY A 240 18.87 7.18 22.52
CA GLY A 240 20.30 7.08 22.82
C GLY A 240 21.14 6.37 21.76
N GLY A 241 20.58 6.06 20.59
CA GLY A 241 21.36 5.53 19.47
C GLY A 241 22.12 6.61 18.71
N GLU A 242 23.17 6.18 18.00
CA GLU A 242 24.07 7.04 17.23
C GLU A 242 23.98 6.75 15.74
N ILE A 243 24.18 7.78 14.91
CA ILE A 243 24.41 7.63 13.46
C ILE A 243 25.68 8.40 13.06
N ARG A 244 26.55 7.76 12.28
CA ARG A 244 27.77 8.37 11.74
C ARG A 244 27.76 8.31 10.23
N TYR A 245 27.76 9.49 9.63
CA TYR A 245 27.75 9.70 8.19
C TYR A 245 29.16 9.67 7.60
N LYS A 246 29.24 9.41 6.30
CA LYS A 246 30.49 9.28 5.55
C LYS A 246 31.40 8.17 6.10
N GLU A 247 30.82 7.15 6.71
CA GLU A 247 31.52 5.97 7.24
C GLU A 247 31.14 4.76 6.39
N THR A 248 31.82 4.59 5.24
CA THR A 248 31.62 3.43 4.37
C THR A 248 32.21 2.20 5.03
N VAL A 249 31.38 1.25 5.47
CA VAL A 249 31.86 -0.07 5.90
C VAL A 249 32.31 -0.86 4.69
N ASN A 250 33.49 -1.46 4.76
CA ASN A 250 34.04 -2.31 3.70
C ASN A 250 34.48 -3.69 4.18
N LYS A 251 34.42 -3.97 5.49
CA LYS A 251 34.82 -5.25 6.07
C LYS A 251 34.06 -5.54 7.36
N ILE A 252 33.70 -6.81 7.54
CA ILE A 252 33.15 -7.39 8.77
C ILE A 252 34.18 -8.40 9.26
N GLU A 253 34.72 -8.20 10.46
CA GLU A 253 35.69 -9.12 11.04
C GLU A 253 35.00 -10.40 11.52
N ILE A 254 35.48 -11.54 11.03
CA ILE A 254 35.00 -12.86 11.42
C ILE A 254 36.03 -13.56 12.33
N LYS A 255 35.58 -14.02 13.51
CA LYS A 255 36.36 -14.87 14.41
C LYS A 255 35.54 -16.09 14.81
N ASP A 256 36.07 -17.29 14.60
CA ASP A 256 35.41 -18.56 14.94
C ASP A 256 33.97 -18.66 14.41
N GLY A 257 33.75 -18.18 13.17
CA GLY A 257 32.43 -18.16 12.52
C GLY A 257 31.45 -17.11 13.06
N ARG A 258 31.91 -16.13 13.83
CA ARG A 258 31.12 -15.03 14.41
C ARG A 258 31.59 -13.69 13.87
N ALA A 259 30.65 -12.81 13.53
CA ALA A 259 30.95 -11.41 13.28
C ALA A 259 31.20 -10.68 14.61
N VAL A 260 32.33 -9.96 14.71
CA VAL A 260 32.77 -9.33 15.99
C VAL A 260 33.05 -7.82 15.89
N ALA A 261 33.29 -7.32 14.69
CA ALA A 261 33.56 -5.90 14.45
C ALA A 261 33.30 -5.53 12.99
N VAL A 262 33.18 -4.24 12.73
CA VAL A 262 33.20 -3.67 11.37
C VAL A 262 34.37 -2.71 11.23
N GLU A 263 34.93 -2.65 10.02
CA GLU A 263 35.93 -1.66 9.62
C GLU A 263 35.39 -0.80 8.47
N THR A 264 35.71 0.50 8.50
CA THR A 264 35.38 1.45 7.44
C THR A 264 36.55 1.70 6.51
N GLU A 265 36.27 2.22 5.31
CA GLU A 265 37.30 2.67 4.35
C GLU A 265 38.29 3.69 4.94
N LYS A 266 37.89 4.41 5.99
CA LYS A 266 38.73 5.39 6.69
C LYS A 266 39.53 4.80 7.85
N GLY A 267 39.42 3.50 8.10
CA GLY A 267 40.10 2.79 9.16
C GLY A 267 39.43 2.90 10.54
N LEU A 268 38.20 3.42 10.64
CA LEU A 268 37.43 3.31 11.87
C LEU A 268 37.06 1.84 12.08
N ARG A 269 37.39 1.32 13.26
CA ARG A 269 37.04 -0.03 13.71
C ARG A 269 36.07 0.06 14.88
N VAL A 270 34.93 -0.62 14.80
CA VAL A 270 33.91 -0.65 15.86
C VAL A 270 33.57 -2.10 16.22
N GLU A 271 33.63 -2.43 17.51
CA GLU A 271 33.23 -3.75 18.01
C GLU A 271 31.74 -3.80 18.34
N ALA A 272 31.11 -4.95 18.07
CA ALA A 272 29.69 -5.15 18.31
C ALA A 272 29.39 -6.59 18.75
N ASP A 273 28.39 -6.75 19.61
CA ASP A 273 27.88 -8.08 19.97
C ASP A 273 27.02 -8.67 18.82
N VAL A 274 26.29 -7.82 18.10
CA VAL A 274 25.53 -8.17 16.88
C VAL A 274 25.74 -7.12 15.80
N ILE A 275 25.79 -7.55 14.53
CA ILE A 275 25.85 -6.70 13.35
C ILE A 275 24.60 -6.95 12.48
N ILE A 276 23.93 -5.87 12.06
CA ILE A 276 22.84 -5.93 11.07
C ILE A 276 23.31 -5.18 9.83
N SER A 277 23.35 -5.86 8.68
CA SER A 277 23.60 -5.18 7.41
C SER A 277 22.30 -4.84 6.71
N ASN A 278 22.04 -3.54 6.52
CA ASN A 278 21.05 -3.02 5.58
C ASN A 278 21.71 -2.53 4.28
N ALA A 279 23.03 -2.73 4.13
CA ALA A 279 23.70 -2.54 2.85
C ALA A 279 23.26 -3.63 1.86
N ASN A 280 23.68 -3.47 0.62
CA ASN A 280 23.57 -4.50 -0.41
C ASN A 280 24.03 -5.88 0.12
N SER A 281 23.12 -6.86 0.17
CA SER A 281 23.39 -8.17 0.77
C SER A 281 24.49 -8.95 0.04
N PRO A 282 24.49 -9.06 -1.30
CA PRO A 282 25.63 -9.64 -2.02
C PRO A 282 27.00 -9.03 -1.66
N ASP A 283 27.11 -7.71 -1.58
CA ASP A 283 28.39 -7.08 -1.19
C ASP A 283 28.74 -7.36 0.28
N THR A 284 27.75 -7.31 1.16
CA THR A 284 27.91 -7.68 2.58
C THR A 284 28.50 -9.07 2.72
N LEU A 285 27.90 -10.06 2.04
CA LEU A 285 28.23 -11.46 2.21
C LEU A 285 29.50 -11.84 1.43
N LEU A 286 29.62 -11.43 0.17
CA LEU A 286 30.71 -11.87 -0.68
C LEU A 286 31.98 -11.00 -0.53
N LYS A 287 31.85 -9.73 -0.13
CA LYS A 287 32.99 -8.81 -0.02
C LYS A 287 33.31 -8.43 1.43
N PHE A 288 32.33 -7.98 2.21
CA PHE A 288 32.63 -7.47 3.56
C PHE A 288 32.93 -8.61 4.53
N VAL A 289 32.14 -9.69 4.48
CA VAL A 289 32.41 -10.94 5.21
C VAL A 289 33.55 -11.72 4.57
N GLY A 290 33.54 -11.85 3.24
CA GLY A 290 34.49 -12.66 2.48
C GLY A 290 33.94 -14.05 2.17
N ARG A 291 34.07 -14.46 0.90
CA ARG A 291 33.50 -15.72 0.35
C ARG A 291 33.98 -16.94 1.11
N GLU A 292 35.22 -16.92 1.59
CA GLU A 292 35.90 -17.97 2.32
C GLU A 292 35.27 -18.31 3.67
N HIS A 293 34.45 -17.41 4.22
CA HIS A 293 33.74 -17.61 5.49
C HIS A 293 32.34 -18.21 5.32
N LEU A 294 31.88 -18.41 4.08
CA LEU A 294 30.51 -18.85 3.77
C LEU A 294 30.48 -20.26 3.15
N PRO A 295 29.39 -21.03 3.37
CA PRO A 295 29.19 -22.30 2.68
C PRO A 295 29.11 -22.10 1.15
N ALA A 296 29.71 -23.02 0.38
CA ALA A 296 29.79 -22.90 -1.09
C ALA A 296 28.41 -22.81 -1.77
N ASP A 297 27.42 -23.58 -1.31
CA ASP A 297 26.06 -23.54 -1.85
C ASP A 297 25.35 -22.21 -1.55
N TYR A 298 25.63 -21.61 -0.39
CA TYR A 298 25.10 -20.30 -0.02
C TYR A 298 25.70 -19.20 -0.90
N VAL A 299 27.01 -19.26 -1.18
CA VAL A 299 27.68 -18.37 -2.14
C VAL A 299 27.07 -18.49 -3.52
N ARG A 300 26.90 -19.72 -4.03
CA ARG A 300 26.30 -19.96 -5.35
C ARG A 300 24.90 -19.36 -5.47
N GLY A 301 24.05 -19.56 -4.46
CA GLY A 301 22.71 -18.98 -4.45
C GLY A 301 22.69 -17.44 -4.52
N ILE A 302 23.65 -16.77 -3.87
CA ILE A 302 23.78 -15.30 -3.94
C ILE A 302 24.21 -14.85 -5.34
N GLU A 303 25.10 -15.60 -6.00
CA GLU A 303 25.63 -15.25 -7.33
C GLU A 303 24.64 -15.53 -8.46
N GLU A 304 23.79 -16.55 -8.30
CA GLU A 304 22.73 -16.89 -9.26
C GLU A 304 21.53 -15.94 -9.16
N ALA A 305 21.31 -15.34 -7.99
CA ALA A 305 20.23 -14.38 -7.77
C ALA A 305 20.42 -13.10 -8.60
N LYS A 306 19.40 -12.75 -9.39
CA LYS A 306 19.44 -11.57 -10.24
C LYS A 306 19.06 -10.31 -9.46
N PRO A 307 19.86 -9.23 -9.54
CA PRO A 307 19.43 -7.92 -9.10
C PRO A 307 18.20 -7.45 -9.89
N SER A 308 17.33 -6.69 -9.23
CA SER A 308 16.24 -5.98 -9.91
C SER A 308 16.78 -4.95 -10.89
N ILE A 309 15.97 -4.64 -11.90
CA ILE A 309 16.23 -3.55 -12.85
C ILE A 309 16.43 -2.21 -12.11
N SER A 310 17.05 -1.23 -12.78
CA SER A 310 17.21 0.13 -12.28
C SER A 310 16.27 1.10 -13.00
N ASN A 311 16.54 2.40 -12.93
CA ASN A 311 15.73 3.45 -13.52
C ASN A 311 16.56 4.58 -14.15
N PHE A 312 15.87 5.39 -14.94
CA PHE A 312 16.31 6.68 -15.43
C PHE A 312 15.27 7.73 -15.04
N VAL A 313 15.68 8.81 -14.39
CA VAL A 313 14.77 9.81 -13.82
C VAL A 313 15.20 11.21 -14.20
N LEU A 314 14.26 12.00 -14.71
CA LEU A 314 14.39 13.45 -14.85
C LEU A 314 13.68 14.14 -13.68
N TYR A 315 14.39 15.00 -12.98
CA TYR A 315 13.87 15.86 -11.92
C TYR A 315 13.77 17.29 -12.45
N LEU A 316 12.55 17.81 -12.61
CA LEU A 316 12.28 19.10 -13.25
C LEU A 316 11.69 20.10 -12.26
N GLY A 317 12.39 21.22 -12.06
CA GLY A 317 11.86 22.38 -11.35
C GLY A 317 11.32 23.37 -12.36
N LEU A 318 10.02 23.65 -12.34
CA LEU A 318 9.34 24.52 -13.29
C LEU A 318 9.03 25.90 -12.70
N ASP A 319 9.13 26.97 -13.49
CA ASP A 319 8.53 28.28 -13.19
C ASP A 319 7.13 28.42 -13.80
N ARG A 320 6.33 27.38 -13.58
CA ARG A 320 4.97 27.26 -14.09
C ARG A 320 4.14 26.50 -13.06
N ASP A 321 2.94 27.00 -12.80
CA ASP A 321 1.99 26.37 -11.89
C ASP A 321 1.05 25.47 -12.70
N LEU A 322 1.43 24.19 -12.81
CA LEU A 322 0.65 23.24 -13.58
C LEU A 322 -0.70 22.93 -12.92
N GLN A 323 -0.80 23.02 -11.59
CA GLN A 323 -2.05 22.77 -10.88
C GLN A 323 -3.08 23.86 -11.21
N ALA A 324 -2.68 25.13 -11.21
CA ALA A 324 -3.54 26.25 -11.60
C ALA A 324 -3.99 26.19 -13.06
N GLU A 325 -3.24 25.51 -13.93
CA GLU A 325 -3.58 25.27 -15.33
C GLU A 325 -4.47 24.03 -15.55
N GLY A 326 -4.83 23.31 -14.49
CA GLY A 326 -5.73 22.14 -14.54
C GLY A 326 -5.03 20.79 -14.65
N TYR A 327 -3.70 20.73 -14.53
CA TYR A 327 -2.97 19.46 -14.41
C TYR A 327 -3.01 18.99 -12.94
N THR A 328 -4.09 18.30 -12.58
CA THR A 328 -4.40 17.91 -11.20
C THR A 328 -4.09 16.44 -10.88
N ASP A 329 -3.55 15.68 -11.82
CA ASP A 329 -3.12 14.30 -11.57
C ASP A 329 -1.79 14.29 -10.81
N HIS A 330 -1.76 13.63 -9.64
CA HIS A 330 -0.53 13.43 -8.88
C HIS A 330 0.48 12.57 -9.65
N GLU A 331 0.03 11.48 -10.27
CA GLU A 331 0.85 10.57 -11.08
C GLU A 331 0.12 10.22 -12.37
N ILE A 332 0.83 10.32 -13.50
CA ILE A 332 0.35 9.90 -14.81
C ILE A 332 1.30 8.85 -15.37
N PHE A 333 0.80 7.63 -15.55
CA PHE A 333 1.50 6.62 -16.35
C PHE A 333 1.17 6.81 -17.82
N VAL A 334 2.18 6.64 -18.67
CA VAL A 334 2.02 6.66 -20.12
C VAL A 334 2.39 5.29 -20.66
N ARG A 335 1.49 4.72 -21.44
CA ARG A 335 1.63 3.42 -22.09
C ARG A 335 1.32 3.59 -23.57
N ASP A 336 2.29 3.30 -24.42
CA ASP A 336 2.14 3.44 -25.88
C ASP A 336 1.45 2.22 -26.53
N SER A 337 1.25 1.14 -25.76
CA SER A 337 0.57 -0.08 -26.17
C SER A 337 -0.16 -0.73 -25.00
N TYR A 338 -0.92 -1.79 -25.29
CA TYR A 338 -1.48 -2.72 -24.31
C TYR A 338 -0.62 -3.99 -24.17
N ASP A 339 0.70 -3.84 -24.27
CA ASP A 339 1.66 -4.93 -24.13
C ASP A 339 2.74 -4.55 -23.11
N SER A 340 2.58 -5.06 -21.89
CA SER A 340 3.51 -4.83 -20.79
C SER A 340 4.89 -5.46 -21.04
N ASN A 341 4.96 -6.56 -21.78
CA ASN A 341 6.23 -7.23 -22.08
C ASN A 341 7.03 -6.43 -23.10
N ALA A 342 6.38 -5.90 -24.14
CA ALA A 342 7.03 -4.99 -25.08
C ALA A 342 7.55 -3.74 -24.38
N GLY A 343 6.77 -3.16 -23.46
CA GLY A 343 7.21 -2.01 -22.66
C GLY A 343 8.40 -2.32 -21.74
N TYR A 344 8.44 -3.52 -21.16
CA TYR A 344 9.57 -3.98 -20.36
C TYR A 344 10.81 -4.26 -21.22
N GLN A 345 10.66 -4.90 -22.37
CA GLN A 345 11.75 -5.17 -23.29
C GLN A 345 12.37 -3.88 -23.81
N ALA A 346 11.56 -2.89 -24.18
CA ALA A 346 12.04 -1.56 -24.57
C ALA A 346 12.90 -0.90 -23.46
N ALA A 347 12.52 -1.06 -22.18
CA ALA A 347 13.31 -0.57 -21.06
C ALA A 347 14.66 -1.30 -20.92
N LEU A 348 14.71 -2.61 -21.19
CA LEU A 348 15.96 -3.38 -21.21
C LEU A 348 16.88 -2.93 -22.35
N ASP A 349 16.29 -2.67 -23.50
CA ASP A 349 17.02 -2.27 -24.72
C ASP A 349 17.44 -0.79 -24.71
N GLY A 350 17.08 -0.02 -23.68
CA GLY A 350 17.35 1.42 -23.61
C GLY A 350 16.48 2.26 -24.58
N ASP A 351 15.41 1.70 -25.11
CA ASP A 351 14.48 2.36 -26.02
C ASP A 351 13.46 3.20 -25.23
N PHE A 352 13.91 4.35 -24.73
CA PHE A 352 13.07 5.32 -24.02
C PHE A 352 11.96 5.93 -24.88
N ALA A 353 11.97 5.72 -26.20
CA ALA A 353 10.89 6.19 -27.07
C ALA A 353 9.63 5.32 -26.93
N ASN A 354 9.81 4.02 -26.64
CA ASN A 354 8.74 3.03 -26.54
C ASN A 354 8.57 2.43 -25.13
N ALA A 355 9.54 2.62 -24.23
CA ALA A 355 9.41 2.19 -22.84
C ALA A 355 8.24 2.90 -22.12
N GLY A 356 7.60 2.22 -21.16
CA GLY A 356 6.63 2.87 -20.30
C GLY A 356 7.29 3.97 -19.45
N LEU A 357 6.62 5.11 -19.29
CA LEU A 357 7.07 6.17 -18.38
C LEU A 357 5.98 6.56 -17.38
N SER A 358 6.37 7.21 -16.30
CA SER A 358 5.47 7.84 -15.35
C SER A 358 5.89 9.29 -15.09
N ILE A 359 4.91 10.17 -14.86
CA ILE A 359 5.10 11.60 -14.63
C ILE A 359 4.44 11.94 -13.30
N THR A 360 5.25 12.31 -12.31
CA THR A 360 4.77 12.65 -10.96
C THR A 360 4.80 14.15 -10.76
N ASN A 361 3.68 14.74 -10.33
CA ASN A 361 3.60 16.12 -9.87
C ASN A 361 3.52 16.17 -8.34
N TYR A 362 4.69 16.28 -7.72
CA TYR A 362 4.81 16.31 -6.26
C TYR A 362 4.19 17.56 -5.64
N SER A 363 4.08 18.65 -6.40
CA SER A 363 3.51 19.91 -5.90
C SER A 363 2.01 19.84 -5.62
N ILE A 364 1.33 18.78 -6.07
CA ILE A 364 -0.07 18.49 -5.74
C ILE A 364 -0.21 18.02 -4.30
N ALA A 365 0.67 17.12 -3.84
CA ALA A 365 0.62 16.55 -2.50
C ALA A 365 1.46 17.35 -1.50
N ASP A 366 2.45 18.11 -1.97
CA ASP A 366 3.38 18.88 -1.16
C ASP A 366 3.66 20.25 -1.80
N HIS A 367 2.83 21.24 -1.46
CA HIS A 367 2.96 22.61 -1.96
C HIS A 367 4.30 23.27 -1.59
N GLY A 368 5.00 22.75 -0.56
CA GLY A 368 6.32 23.23 -0.17
C GLY A 368 7.46 22.71 -1.05
N SER A 369 7.20 21.80 -1.99
CA SER A 369 8.21 21.22 -2.89
C SER A 369 8.77 22.24 -3.91
N ALA A 370 7.98 23.25 -4.28
CA ALA A 370 8.33 24.29 -5.24
C ALA A 370 8.13 25.70 -4.65
N PRO A 371 8.76 26.75 -5.19
CA PRO A 371 8.35 28.13 -4.91
C PRO A 371 6.92 28.39 -5.39
N GLU A 372 6.27 29.42 -4.82
CA GLU A 372 4.95 29.89 -5.27
C GLU A 372 4.94 30.15 -6.79
N GLY A 373 3.90 29.64 -7.48
CA GLY A 373 3.78 29.68 -8.93
C GLY A 373 4.69 28.70 -9.69
N GLY A 374 5.41 27.82 -8.99
CA GLY A 374 6.26 26.78 -9.56
C GLY A 374 5.72 25.37 -9.38
N THR A 375 6.38 24.39 -10.01
CA THR A 375 6.02 22.97 -9.88
C THR A 375 7.29 22.11 -9.86
N VAL A 376 7.28 21.02 -9.09
CA VAL A 376 8.26 19.93 -9.18
C VAL A 376 7.62 18.74 -9.89
N LEU A 377 8.22 18.35 -11.02
CA LEU A 377 7.87 17.14 -11.76
C LEU A 377 9.00 16.13 -11.74
N ASN A 378 8.68 14.85 -11.60
CA ASN A 378 9.59 13.76 -12.01
C ASN A 378 9.07 13.06 -13.25
N ILE A 379 9.98 12.66 -14.13
CA ILE A 379 9.70 11.73 -15.23
C ILE A 379 10.54 10.48 -14.99
N PHE A 380 9.88 9.35 -14.76
CA PHE A 380 10.49 8.07 -14.43
C PHE A 380 10.33 7.09 -15.59
N ALA A 381 11.40 6.38 -15.94
CA ALA A 381 11.36 5.20 -16.79
C ALA A 381 12.26 4.11 -16.20
N LEU A 382 11.88 2.84 -16.38
CA LEU A 382 12.78 1.73 -16.08
C LEU A 382 13.98 1.74 -17.04
N ALA A 383 15.13 1.29 -16.55
CA ALA A 383 16.34 1.23 -17.36
C ALA A 383 17.25 0.10 -16.89
N ASP A 384 17.79 -0.65 -17.84
CA ASP A 384 18.78 -1.68 -17.52
C ASP A 384 20.15 -1.08 -17.18
N TRP A 385 20.84 -1.75 -16.26
CA TRP A 385 22.20 -1.39 -15.90
C TRP A 385 23.17 -1.59 -17.06
N ASN A 386 22.95 -2.60 -17.90
CA ASN A 386 23.88 -3.00 -18.95
C ASN A 386 23.60 -2.34 -20.30
N SER A 387 22.56 -1.52 -20.45
CA SER A 387 22.26 -0.78 -21.68
C SER A 387 23.52 -0.08 -22.21
N ASP A 388 23.75 -0.17 -23.53
CA ASP A 388 24.90 0.45 -24.22
C ASP A 388 26.26 0.22 -23.54
N ASN A 389 26.54 -1.03 -23.15
CA ASN A 389 27.78 -1.43 -22.45
C ASN A 389 27.99 -0.62 -21.15
N GLN A 390 26.97 -0.67 -20.29
CA GLN A 390 26.91 0.04 -19.02
C GLN A 390 27.00 1.56 -19.22
N TRP A 391 26.10 2.07 -20.04
CA TRP A 391 25.95 3.49 -20.33
C TRP A 391 27.23 4.12 -20.88
N GLY A 392 27.93 3.41 -21.76
CA GLY A 392 29.19 3.85 -22.37
C GLY A 392 30.40 3.86 -21.43
N THR A 393 30.25 3.41 -20.19
CA THR A 393 31.36 3.38 -19.24
C THR A 393 32.23 2.13 -19.36
N SER A 394 31.73 1.07 -20.02
CA SER A 394 32.43 -0.21 -20.13
C SER A 394 32.83 -0.79 -18.77
N GLY A 395 32.07 -0.46 -17.72
CA GLY A 395 32.33 -0.87 -16.34
C GLY A 395 33.34 -0.03 -15.56
N ASN A 396 33.98 0.95 -16.20
CA ASN A 396 34.82 1.90 -15.49
C ASN A 396 33.97 3.02 -14.90
N LEU A 397 33.63 2.88 -13.62
CA LEU A 397 32.82 3.84 -12.88
C LEU A 397 33.65 4.94 -12.20
N GLU A 398 34.98 4.91 -12.32
CA GLU A 398 35.84 5.97 -11.82
C GLU A 398 35.65 7.23 -12.68
N ASN A 399 35.31 8.35 -12.05
CA ASN A 399 35.03 9.63 -12.72
C ASN A 399 34.04 9.50 -13.89
N TYR A 400 33.07 8.58 -13.81
CA TYR A 400 32.11 8.30 -14.88
C TYR A 400 31.37 9.55 -15.39
N SER A 401 31.21 10.58 -14.55
CA SER A 401 30.57 11.84 -14.92
C SER A 401 31.34 12.61 -16.01
N ASP A 402 32.63 12.34 -16.18
CA ASP A 402 33.47 12.98 -17.19
C ASP A 402 33.53 12.16 -18.49
N ASN A 403 32.96 10.95 -18.50
CA ASN A 403 32.93 10.08 -19.68
C ASN A 403 32.03 10.70 -20.77
N PRO A 404 32.56 11.00 -21.97
CA PRO A 404 31.79 11.62 -23.05
C PRO A 404 30.62 10.78 -23.53
N GLN A 405 30.80 9.46 -23.65
CA GLN A 405 29.77 8.54 -24.12
C GLN A 405 28.62 8.42 -23.11
N TYR A 406 28.94 8.35 -21.82
CA TYR A 406 27.93 8.40 -20.74
C TYR A 406 27.08 9.66 -20.83
N ASN A 407 27.73 10.82 -21.00
CA ASN A 407 27.04 12.11 -21.10
C ASN A 407 26.19 12.23 -22.37
N GLU A 408 26.64 11.67 -23.50
CA GLU A 408 25.88 11.62 -24.75
C GLU A 408 24.62 10.75 -24.62
N LEU A 409 24.75 9.53 -24.12
CA LEU A 409 23.62 8.60 -23.90
C LEU A 409 22.62 9.18 -22.90
N LYS A 410 23.11 9.74 -21.78
CA LYS A 410 22.28 10.43 -20.78
C LYS A 410 21.50 11.59 -21.40
N LYS A 411 22.14 12.40 -22.26
CA LYS A 411 21.48 13.50 -22.96
C LYS A 411 20.44 13.00 -23.97
N ALA A 412 20.76 11.97 -24.75
CA ALA A 412 19.83 11.40 -25.73
C ALA A 412 18.54 10.88 -25.06
N ALA A 413 18.67 10.10 -23.99
CA ALA A 413 17.53 9.62 -23.20
C ALA A 413 16.73 10.80 -22.59
N THR A 414 17.42 11.83 -22.11
CA THR A 414 16.78 13.04 -21.58
C THR A 414 15.90 13.73 -22.62
N GLU A 415 16.41 13.94 -23.84
CA GLU A 415 15.64 14.60 -24.89
C GLU A 415 14.41 13.79 -25.32
N ILE A 416 14.54 12.46 -25.41
CA ILE A 416 13.40 11.57 -25.75
C ILE A 416 12.29 11.68 -24.70
N LEU A 417 12.63 11.64 -23.41
CA LEU A 417 11.64 11.74 -22.34
C LEU A 417 11.01 13.13 -22.29
N LEU A 418 11.78 14.21 -22.48
CA LEU A 418 11.23 15.56 -22.59
C LEU A 418 10.29 15.71 -23.79
N ASP A 419 10.61 15.11 -24.94
CA ASP A 419 9.73 15.10 -26.12
C ASP A 419 8.41 14.40 -25.85
N ARG A 420 8.45 13.25 -25.15
CA ARG A 420 7.23 12.52 -24.80
C ARG A 420 6.39 13.28 -23.78
N THR A 421 6.99 13.86 -22.75
CA THR A 421 6.27 14.65 -21.73
C THR A 421 5.72 15.96 -22.29
N GLU A 422 6.42 16.65 -23.20
CA GLU A 422 5.94 17.90 -23.79
C GLU A 422 4.70 17.71 -24.67
N LYS A 423 4.46 16.50 -25.21
CA LYS A 423 3.19 16.16 -25.88
C LYS A 423 1.99 16.18 -24.93
N LEU A 424 2.20 15.89 -23.65
CA LEU A 424 1.17 15.91 -22.60
C LEU A 424 1.08 17.27 -21.91
N ILE A 425 2.21 17.96 -21.77
CA ILE A 425 2.32 19.29 -21.15
C ILE A 425 2.97 20.24 -22.17
N PRO A 426 2.19 20.81 -23.10
CA PRO A 426 2.73 21.71 -24.13
C PRO A 426 3.48 22.89 -23.52
N GLY A 427 4.67 23.19 -24.04
CA GLY A 427 5.52 24.26 -23.55
C GLY A 427 6.34 23.92 -22.30
N LEU A 428 6.34 22.66 -21.85
CA LEU A 428 7.11 22.19 -20.69
C LEU A 428 8.55 22.72 -20.69
N ARG A 429 9.27 22.55 -21.81
CA ARG A 429 10.69 22.92 -21.91
C ARG A 429 10.95 24.39 -21.63
N LYS A 430 10.03 25.27 -22.05
CA LYS A 430 10.17 26.72 -21.86
C LYS A 430 10.06 27.11 -20.38
N SER A 431 9.40 26.30 -19.57
CA SER A 431 9.23 26.51 -18.13
C SER A 431 10.28 25.82 -17.25
N ILE A 432 11.26 25.10 -17.81
CA ILE A 432 12.25 24.41 -16.99
C ILE A 432 13.26 25.42 -16.41
N LYS A 433 13.30 25.53 -15.08
CA LYS A 433 14.36 26.25 -14.34
C LYS A 433 15.52 25.36 -13.92
N TYR A 434 15.21 24.13 -13.51
CA TYR A 434 16.20 23.14 -13.14
C TYR A 434 15.87 21.81 -13.80
N ILE A 435 16.91 21.16 -14.31
CA ILE A 435 16.87 19.77 -14.76
C ILE A 435 18.04 19.03 -14.10
N GLU A 436 17.71 17.97 -13.37
CA GLU A 436 18.67 17.02 -12.83
C GLU A 436 18.29 15.63 -13.32
N VAL A 437 19.28 14.77 -13.51
CA VAL A 437 19.06 13.47 -14.18
C VAL A 437 19.82 12.37 -13.44
N ALA A 438 19.08 11.35 -13.02
CA ALA A 438 19.62 10.11 -12.48
C ALA A 438 19.58 8.99 -13.52
N THR A 439 20.62 8.17 -13.52
CA THR A 439 20.79 6.96 -14.34
C THR A 439 21.05 5.76 -13.43
N PRO A 440 21.08 4.52 -13.93
CA PRO A 440 21.46 3.36 -13.12
C PRO A 440 22.81 3.53 -12.40
N ILE A 441 23.79 4.16 -13.04
CA ILE A 441 25.09 4.52 -12.43
C ILE A 441 24.94 5.54 -11.29
N THR A 442 24.00 6.48 -11.42
CA THR A 442 23.70 7.45 -10.35
C THR A 442 23.11 6.72 -9.13
N ASN A 443 22.18 5.79 -9.36
CA ASN A 443 21.61 4.97 -8.30
C ASN A 443 22.70 4.15 -7.58
N TRP A 444 23.55 3.45 -8.32
CA TRP A 444 24.69 2.72 -7.76
C TRP A 444 25.62 3.63 -6.94
N ARG A 445 25.96 4.82 -7.43
CA ARG A 445 26.87 5.76 -6.74
C ARG A 445 26.37 6.10 -5.34
N TYR A 446 25.09 6.40 -5.21
CA TYR A 446 24.51 6.88 -3.96
C TYR A 446 24.04 5.76 -3.03
N SER A 447 23.51 4.67 -3.58
CA SER A 447 22.92 3.59 -2.79
C SER A 447 23.87 2.40 -2.57
N ARG A 448 24.92 2.27 -3.39
CA ARG A 448 25.82 1.11 -3.45
C ARG A 448 25.13 -0.24 -3.73
N ASN A 449 23.90 -0.21 -4.26
CA ASN A 449 23.26 -1.43 -4.76
C ASN A 449 23.93 -1.85 -6.07
N ILE A 450 24.27 -3.14 -6.19
CA ILE A 450 24.75 -3.71 -7.45
C ILE A 450 23.75 -3.37 -8.57
N GLY A 451 24.27 -2.95 -9.72
CA GLY A 451 23.45 -2.60 -10.88
C GLY A 451 22.59 -1.34 -10.70
N GLY A 452 22.75 -0.60 -9.59
CA GLY A 452 21.81 0.46 -9.25
C GLY A 452 20.39 -0.08 -8.98
N ALA A 453 20.28 -1.35 -8.57
CA ALA A 453 19.02 -2.03 -8.33
C ALA A 453 18.14 -1.24 -7.34
N ILE A 454 16.85 -1.09 -7.67
CA ILE A 454 15.90 -0.28 -6.88
C ILE A 454 14.99 -1.12 -5.97
N TYR A 455 14.96 -2.45 -6.15
CA TYR A 455 14.15 -3.39 -5.36
C TYR A 455 14.96 -4.54 -4.73
N GLY A 456 16.29 -4.39 -4.63
CA GLY A 456 17.17 -5.49 -4.23
C GLY A 456 17.23 -6.54 -5.33
N SER A 457 16.94 -7.79 -5.03
CA SER A 457 16.77 -8.83 -6.05
C SER A 457 15.45 -8.66 -6.84
N ASP A 458 15.41 -9.15 -8.08
CA ASP A 458 14.18 -9.14 -8.88
C ASP A 458 13.02 -9.88 -8.19
N GLN A 459 11.78 -9.56 -8.58
CA GLN A 459 10.57 -9.97 -7.86
C GLN A 459 9.82 -11.11 -8.57
N THR A 460 10.57 -12.08 -9.12
CA THR A 460 10.00 -13.26 -9.79
C THR A 460 9.38 -14.23 -8.77
N VAL A 461 8.67 -15.26 -9.25
CA VAL A 461 8.14 -16.32 -8.39
C VAL A 461 9.25 -17.01 -7.60
N GLU A 462 10.39 -17.28 -8.26
CA GLU A 462 11.55 -17.94 -7.65
C GLU A 462 12.31 -17.04 -6.67
N ASN A 463 12.20 -15.72 -6.83
CA ASN A 463 12.92 -14.72 -6.04
C ASN A 463 11.97 -13.87 -5.17
N ALA A 464 10.82 -14.45 -4.83
CA ALA A 464 9.84 -13.91 -3.90
C ALA A 464 9.77 -14.78 -2.63
N HIS A 465 9.39 -14.15 -1.51
CA HIS A 465 9.09 -14.86 -0.25
C HIS A 465 10.22 -15.80 0.18
N GLY A 466 9.98 -17.12 0.23
CA GLY A 466 10.95 -18.13 0.63
C GLY A 466 12.15 -18.29 -0.32
N GLY A 467 12.08 -17.74 -1.53
CA GLY A 467 13.20 -17.70 -2.48
C GLY A 467 14.21 -16.58 -2.25
N ARG A 468 13.90 -15.63 -1.34
CA ARG A 468 14.80 -14.51 -1.01
C ARG A 468 15.84 -14.88 0.03
N LEU A 469 16.88 -14.05 0.13
CA LEU A 469 17.86 -14.17 1.22
C LEU A 469 17.17 -13.97 2.58
N SER A 470 17.39 -14.92 3.48
CA SER A 470 16.94 -14.80 4.86
C SER A 470 17.63 -13.64 5.58
N ALA A 471 16.91 -13.00 6.50
CA ALA A 471 17.48 -12.05 7.45
C ALA A 471 18.57 -12.69 8.33
N GLN A 472 18.51 -14.00 8.59
CA GLN A 472 19.55 -14.71 9.33
C GLN A 472 20.60 -15.28 8.38
N THR A 473 21.87 -15.00 8.66
CA THR A 473 22.99 -15.51 7.86
C THR A 473 23.62 -16.76 8.47
N PRO A 474 24.44 -17.53 7.72
CA PRO A 474 25.27 -18.59 8.28
C PRO A 474 26.31 -18.11 9.30
N ILE A 475 26.63 -16.81 9.30
CA ILE A 475 27.59 -16.20 10.21
C ILE A 475 26.88 -15.83 11.51
N LYS A 476 27.35 -16.36 12.63
CA LYS A 476 26.80 -16.01 13.95
C LYS A 476 26.99 -14.52 14.21
N ASN A 477 26.01 -13.90 14.88
CA ASN A 477 25.95 -12.47 15.16
C ASN A 477 25.78 -11.56 13.93
N LEU A 478 25.56 -12.09 12.73
CA LEU A 478 25.31 -11.28 11.52
C LEU A 478 23.90 -11.53 10.98
N PHE A 479 23.15 -10.44 10.86
CA PHE A 479 21.80 -10.41 10.29
C PHE A 479 21.73 -9.43 9.10
N LEU A 480 20.72 -9.59 8.27
CA LEU A 480 20.42 -8.75 7.10
C LEU A 480 19.07 -8.05 7.29
N ALA A 481 18.93 -6.87 6.73
CA ALA A 481 17.69 -6.10 6.67
C ALA A 481 17.55 -5.38 5.33
N GLY A 482 16.33 -4.93 5.01
CA GLY A 482 16.02 -4.13 3.84
C GLY A 482 15.56 -4.92 2.61
N ALA A 483 15.76 -4.32 1.43
CA ALA A 483 15.12 -4.75 0.19
C ALA A 483 15.60 -6.11 -0.35
N TRP A 484 16.84 -6.50 0.00
CA TRP A 484 17.45 -7.75 -0.45
C TRP A 484 16.94 -9.00 0.29
N THR A 485 16.18 -8.83 1.38
CA THR A 485 15.63 -9.93 2.17
C THR A 485 14.12 -10.04 2.03
N PHE A 486 13.37 -9.01 2.41
CA PHE A 486 11.91 -9.09 2.49
C PHE A 486 11.21 -8.75 1.16
N GLY A 487 11.77 -7.82 0.38
CA GLY A 487 11.13 -7.27 -0.82
C GLY A 487 11.43 -5.79 -1.01
N GLY A 488 11.27 -5.31 -2.24
CA GLY A 488 11.47 -3.90 -2.59
C GLY A 488 10.33 -2.99 -2.10
N GLY A 489 10.59 -1.68 -2.06
CA GLY A 489 9.60 -0.67 -1.64
C GLY A 489 9.75 -0.21 -0.19
N MET A 490 9.17 0.93 0.14
CA MET A 490 9.38 1.58 1.45
C MET A 490 8.79 0.77 2.60
N SER A 491 7.54 0.34 2.46
CA SER A 491 6.83 -0.47 3.46
C SER A 491 7.57 -1.78 3.73
N ALA A 492 7.93 -2.51 2.67
CA ALA A 492 8.71 -3.76 2.73
C ALA A 492 10.06 -3.58 3.44
N ALA A 493 10.81 -2.52 3.11
CA ALA A 493 12.09 -2.24 3.75
C ALA A 493 11.93 -1.93 5.25
N MET A 494 10.93 -1.13 5.63
CA MET A 494 10.65 -0.82 7.04
C MET A 494 10.27 -2.07 7.85
N LEU A 495 9.46 -2.96 7.27
CA LEU A 495 9.06 -4.23 7.89
C LEU A 495 10.25 -5.17 8.08
N SER A 496 11.10 -5.28 7.05
CA SER A 496 12.35 -6.04 7.13
C SER A 496 13.19 -5.59 8.32
N GLY A 497 13.33 -4.27 8.53
CA GLY A 497 14.02 -3.72 9.70
C GLY A 497 13.37 -4.06 11.03
N ARG A 498 12.04 -3.90 11.14
CA ARG A 498 11.26 -4.25 12.34
C ARG A 498 11.46 -5.72 12.67
N ASP A 499 11.30 -6.59 11.70
CA ASP A 499 11.32 -8.03 11.93
C ASP A 499 12.74 -8.50 12.27
N THR A 500 13.77 -8.02 11.55
CA THR A 500 15.16 -8.31 11.91
C THR A 500 15.50 -7.82 13.33
N SER A 501 14.97 -6.67 13.77
CA SER A 501 15.17 -6.21 15.16
C SER A 501 14.61 -7.18 16.20
N ARG A 502 13.46 -7.80 15.92
CA ARG A 502 12.84 -8.80 16.80
C ARG A 502 13.68 -10.07 16.87
N MET A 503 14.23 -10.53 15.74
CA MET A 503 15.17 -11.66 15.74
C MET A 503 16.37 -11.37 16.61
N VAL A 504 16.95 -10.17 16.46
CA VAL A 504 18.15 -9.79 17.20
C VAL A 504 17.88 -9.70 18.69
N ILE A 505 16.75 -9.10 19.10
CA ILE A 505 16.33 -9.11 20.51
C ILE A 505 16.20 -10.53 21.02
N GLY A 506 15.49 -11.39 20.29
CA GLY A 506 15.34 -12.80 20.65
C GLY A 506 16.68 -13.51 20.83
N TYR A 507 17.53 -13.38 19.82
CA TYR A 507 18.89 -13.94 19.78
C TYR A 507 19.74 -13.49 20.96
N MET A 508 19.74 -12.18 21.27
CA MET A 508 20.49 -11.62 22.40
C MET A 508 19.96 -12.07 23.75
N ASP A 509 18.65 -12.25 23.86
CA ASP A 509 17.98 -12.67 25.10
C ASP A 509 17.95 -14.21 25.25
N GLY A 510 18.50 -14.95 24.29
CA GLY A 510 18.52 -16.42 24.28
C GLY A 510 17.14 -17.06 24.03
N THR A 511 16.21 -16.32 23.45
CA THR A 511 14.87 -16.78 23.07
C THR A 511 14.80 -17.02 21.57
N GLU A 512 14.27 -18.16 21.16
CA GLU A 512 14.11 -18.47 19.74
C GLU A 512 13.00 -17.60 19.14
N VAL A 513 13.38 -16.62 18.30
CA VAL A 513 12.43 -15.80 17.54
C VAL A 513 12.53 -16.20 16.07
N VAL A 514 11.60 -17.06 15.65
CA VAL A 514 11.41 -17.43 14.25
C VAL A 514 10.53 -16.37 13.60
N LEU A 515 11.05 -15.63 12.62
CA LEU A 515 10.26 -14.69 11.80
C LEU A 515 9.47 -15.39 10.71
N MET A 516 8.58 -14.63 10.07
CA MET A 516 7.87 -15.03 8.85
C MET A 516 8.87 -15.53 7.78
N ALA A 517 9.01 -16.85 7.68
CA ALA A 517 9.49 -17.52 6.48
C ALA A 517 8.28 -18.21 5.86
N ALA A 518 8.04 -17.97 4.56
CA ALA A 518 7.18 -18.87 3.82
C ALA A 518 7.81 -20.27 3.88
N PRO A 519 7.03 -21.34 4.13
CA PRO A 519 7.59 -22.69 4.09
C PRO A 519 8.11 -22.97 2.67
N SER A 520 9.43 -23.04 2.51
CA SER A 520 10.06 -23.38 1.23
C SER A 520 9.64 -24.78 0.76
N GLU A 521 9.39 -25.69 1.70
CA GLU A 521 9.01 -27.09 1.44
C GLU A 521 7.62 -27.20 0.77
N VAL A 522 6.62 -26.45 1.24
CA VAL A 522 5.24 -26.51 0.69
C VAL A 522 5.18 -25.91 -0.73
N ILE A 523 5.96 -24.85 -0.99
CA ILE A 523 6.04 -24.23 -2.32
C ILE A 523 6.67 -25.20 -3.33
N SER A 524 7.69 -25.96 -2.91
CA SER A 524 8.36 -26.92 -3.79
C SER A 524 7.49 -28.12 -4.20
N GLU A 525 6.59 -28.59 -3.32
CA GLU A 525 5.69 -29.71 -3.64
C GLU A 525 4.55 -29.30 -4.58
N GLN A 526 3.97 -28.10 -4.43
CA GLN A 526 2.81 -27.66 -5.22
C GLN A 526 3.15 -27.31 -6.68
N LEU A 527 4.38 -26.89 -6.98
CA LEU A 527 4.83 -26.62 -8.35
C LEU A 527 4.83 -27.88 -9.25
N SER A 528 4.68 -29.08 -8.68
CA SER A 528 4.73 -30.35 -9.42
C SER A 528 3.38 -30.89 -9.91
N VAL A 529 2.23 -30.26 -9.57
CA VAL A 529 0.92 -30.95 -9.63
C VAL A 529 -0.14 -30.32 -10.57
N SER A 530 0.02 -29.11 -11.12
CA SER A 530 -1.10 -28.44 -11.82
C SER A 530 -1.12 -28.63 -13.35
N SER A 531 -1.68 -29.74 -13.81
CA SER A 531 -2.23 -29.87 -15.18
C SER A 531 -3.51 -30.69 -15.19
N GLU A 532 -4.68 -30.06 -15.13
CA GLU A 532 -5.92 -30.47 -15.82
C GLU A 532 -7.13 -29.56 -15.44
N GLN A 533 -7.87 -29.12 -16.47
CA GLN A 533 -9.02 -28.21 -16.45
C GLN A 533 -10.33 -28.90 -16.10
N SER A 534 -11.34 -28.16 -15.62
CA SER A 534 -12.72 -28.23 -16.17
C SER A 534 -13.64 -27.09 -15.70
N SER A 535 -14.56 -26.77 -16.60
CA SER A 535 -15.51 -25.67 -16.75
C SER A 535 -16.89 -25.94 -16.13
N VAL A 536 -17.65 -24.90 -15.74
CA VAL A 536 -19.14 -24.89 -15.76
C VAL A 536 -19.71 -23.46 -15.93
N ASP A 537 -20.63 -23.30 -16.89
CA ASP A 537 -21.46 -22.13 -17.23
C ASP A 537 -22.62 -21.86 -16.25
N SER A 538 -23.08 -20.59 -16.14
CA SER A 538 -24.37 -20.14 -16.72
C SER A 538 -24.92 -18.81 -16.14
N ASP A 539 -25.46 -18.04 -17.09
CA ASP A 539 -26.27 -16.81 -17.10
C ASP A 539 -27.22 -16.51 -15.91
N VAL A 540 -27.48 -15.21 -15.65
CA VAL A 540 -28.82 -14.58 -15.72
C VAL A 540 -28.73 -13.03 -15.73
N SER A 541 -29.64 -12.45 -16.51
CA SER A 541 -29.80 -11.07 -16.98
C SER A 541 -30.26 -10.01 -15.97
N THR A 542 -30.02 -8.76 -16.38
CA THR A 542 -30.26 -7.47 -15.71
C THR A 542 -31.67 -6.91 -15.95
N SER A 543 -32.16 -6.04 -15.05
CA SER A 543 -32.94 -4.84 -15.46
C SER A 543 -33.02 -3.77 -14.36
N SER A 544 -32.92 -2.52 -14.80
CA SER A 544 -32.93 -1.27 -14.04
C SER A 544 -34.29 -0.56 -14.11
N SER A 545 -34.71 0.12 -13.05
CA SER A 545 -35.24 1.50 -13.08
C SER A 545 -35.69 1.96 -11.68
N ALA A 546 -35.39 3.23 -11.39
CA ALA A 546 -35.79 3.95 -10.19
C ALA A 546 -37.29 4.29 -10.22
N ASN A 547 -37.97 4.18 -9.08
CA ASN A 547 -39.26 4.80 -8.84
C ASN A 547 -39.39 5.20 -7.36
N GLN A 548 -39.84 6.43 -7.12
CA GLN A 548 -40.32 6.91 -5.82
C GLN A 548 -41.35 5.93 -5.25
N LEU A 549 -41.10 5.44 -4.03
CA LEU A 549 -42.01 4.52 -3.35
C LEU A 549 -42.59 5.24 -2.12
N LEU A 550 -43.78 5.83 -2.30
CA LEU A 550 -44.63 6.28 -1.20
C LEU A 550 -45.37 5.06 -0.65
N ILE A 551 -44.87 4.51 0.45
CA ILE A 551 -45.57 3.45 1.18
C ILE A 551 -46.62 4.14 2.07
N THR A 552 -47.89 3.91 1.80
CA THR A 552 -49.01 4.30 2.68
C THR A 552 -49.79 3.05 3.06
N ASN A 553 -50.18 2.91 4.34
CA ASN A 553 -50.94 1.77 4.89
C ASN A 553 -50.18 0.42 4.94
N HIS A 554 -48.88 0.44 5.23
CA HIS A 554 -48.11 -0.78 5.47
C HIS A 554 -48.14 -1.13 6.97
N GLN A 555 -48.63 -2.33 7.30
CA GLN A 555 -48.50 -2.85 8.66
C GLN A 555 -47.06 -3.29 8.91
N LEU A 556 -46.46 -2.80 9.99
CA LEU A 556 -45.12 -3.23 10.39
C LEU A 556 -45.08 -4.74 10.63
N PRO A 557 -44.03 -5.43 10.14
CA PRO A 557 -43.87 -6.84 10.43
C PRO A 557 -43.71 -7.03 11.95
N ALA A 558 -44.24 -8.15 12.46
CA ALA A 558 -44.09 -8.55 13.85
C ALA A 558 -42.67 -9.10 14.14
N THR A 559 -41.65 -8.32 13.77
CA THR A 559 -40.23 -8.65 13.89
C THR A 559 -39.63 -7.94 15.11
N THR A 560 -38.94 -8.70 15.94
CA THR A 560 -38.09 -8.19 17.01
C THR A 560 -36.63 -8.30 16.58
N LEU A 561 -35.91 -7.18 16.57
CA LEU A 561 -34.49 -7.12 16.25
C LEU A 561 -33.68 -6.77 17.50
N LYS A 562 -32.49 -7.36 17.61
CA LYS A 562 -31.55 -7.08 18.69
C LYS A 562 -30.57 -6.00 18.22
N ALA A 563 -30.54 -4.86 18.90
CA ALA A 563 -29.66 -3.75 18.55
C ALA A 563 -28.19 -4.11 18.80
N ALA A 564 -27.35 -3.87 17.79
CA ALA A 564 -25.91 -4.01 17.90
C ALA A 564 -25.35 -3.02 18.93
N GLY A 565 -24.36 -3.46 19.72
CA GLY A 565 -23.75 -2.67 20.79
C GLY A 565 -24.54 -2.67 22.10
N SER A 566 -25.79 -2.19 22.11
CA SER A 566 -26.61 -2.13 23.33
C SER A 566 -27.27 -3.46 23.72
N GLY A 567 -27.50 -4.35 22.75
CA GLY A 567 -28.22 -5.60 22.95
C GLY A 567 -29.72 -5.44 23.21
N ARG A 568 -30.26 -4.22 23.16
CA ARG A 568 -31.68 -3.92 23.36
C ARG A 568 -32.52 -4.57 22.28
N GLU A 569 -33.56 -5.30 22.68
CA GLU A 569 -34.55 -5.84 21.75
C GLU A 569 -35.60 -4.78 21.41
N ILE A 570 -35.84 -4.60 20.11
CA ILE A 570 -36.81 -3.63 19.59
C ILE A 570 -37.81 -4.39 18.71
N ALA A 571 -39.06 -4.42 19.17
CA ALA A 571 -40.19 -4.91 18.40
C ALA A 571 -40.75 -3.77 17.54
N LEU A 572 -40.59 -3.85 16.21
CA LEU A 572 -40.93 -2.73 15.32
C LEU A 572 -42.42 -2.38 15.36
N ASN A 573 -43.29 -3.38 15.53
CA ASN A 573 -44.73 -3.18 15.66
C ASN A 573 -45.19 -2.70 17.06
N LYS A 574 -44.27 -2.48 18.01
CA LYS A 574 -44.55 -2.06 19.40
C LYS A 574 -43.56 -1.01 19.90
N ILE A 575 -43.13 -0.10 19.03
CA ILE A 575 -42.18 0.98 19.41
C ILE A 575 -42.81 1.93 20.45
N GLY A 576 -44.13 2.17 20.37
CA GLY A 576 -44.88 2.95 21.36
C GLY A 576 -44.68 4.47 21.30
N LYS A 577 -43.98 4.96 20.27
CA LYS A 577 -43.77 6.37 19.94
C LYS A 577 -43.42 6.52 18.46
N PRO A 578 -43.51 7.73 17.88
CA PRO A 578 -43.07 7.98 16.51
C PRO A 578 -41.65 7.50 16.26
N ALA A 579 -41.37 7.05 15.04
CA ALA A 579 -40.04 6.56 14.69
C ALA A 579 -39.66 6.82 13.24
N VAL A 580 -38.36 6.95 12.98
CA VAL A 580 -37.77 6.92 11.64
C VAL A 580 -36.89 5.70 11.53
N LEU A 581 -37.19 4.83 10.56
CA LEU A 581 -36.38 3.69 10.20
C LEU A 581 -35.54 4.07 8.98
N ILE A 582 -34.21 4.10 9.12
CA ILE A 582 -33.28 4.43 8.04
C ILE A 582 -32.66 3.12 7.54
N PHE A 583 -32.92 2.76 6.28
CA PHE A 583 -32.45 1.53 5.65
C PHE A 583 -31.20 1.83 4.83
N HIS A 584 -30.11 1.14 5.15
CA HIS A 584 -28.83 1.36 4.50
C HIS A 584 -27.96 0.10 4.56
N THR A 585 -26.86 0.10 3.83
CA THR A 585 -25.78 -0.88 3.99
C THR A 585 -24.55 -0.16 4.53
N GLN A 586 -23.39 -0.83 4.56
CA GLN A 586 -22.14 -0.16 4.92
C GLN A 586 -21.80 0.97 3.93
N GLU A 587 -22.06 0.76 2.63
CA GLU A 587 -21.78 1.70 1.55
C GLU A 587 -22.59 3.01 1.64
N THR A 588 -23.79 2.95 2.22
CA THR A 588 -24.68 4.11 2.40
C THR A 588 -24.80 4.57 3.85
N ALA A 589 -23.89 4.11 4.73
CA ALA A 589 -23.90 4.47 6.15
C ALA A 589 -23.69 5.98 6.39
N GLU A 590 -22.90 6.66 5.56
CA GLU A 590 -22.72 8.11 5.66
C GLU A 590 -24.01 8.86 5.30
N ALA A 591 -24.70 8.46 4.23
CA ALA A 591 -26.01 9.02 3.87
C ALA A 591 -27.04 8.79 4.99
N ALA A 592 -27.02 7.61 5.62
CA ALA A 592 -27.87 7.33 6.78
C ALA A 592 -27.54 8.25 7.97
N ALA A 593 -26.25 8.51 8.23
CA ALA A 593 -25.81 9.44 9.26
C ALA A 593 -26.27 10.87 8.97
N GLN A 594 -26.20 11.32 7.71
CA GLN A 594 -26.69 12.63 7.28
C GLN A 594 -28.21 12.77 7.47
N ILE A 595 -28.99 11.74 7.12
CA ILE A 595 -30.45 11.72 7.38
C ILE A 595 -30.72 11.85 8.89
N ASN A 596 -30.04 11.05 9.71
CA ASN A 596 -30.18 11.10 11.17
C ASN A 596 -29.84 12.48 11.74
N GLN A 597 -28.71 13.07 11.31
CA GLN A 597 -28.28 14.40 11.74
C GLN A 597 -29.27 15.49 11.33
N ALA A 598 -29.78 15.45 10.09
CA ALA A 598 -30.76 16.41 9.60
C ALA A 598 -32.05 16.37 10.44
N ILE A 599 -32.54 15.17 10.76
CA ILE A 599 -33.73 15.00 11.60
C ILE A 599 -33.46 15.52 13.03
N ARG A 600 -32.31 15.20 13.62
CA ARG A 600 -31.96 15.62 14.99
C ARG A 600 -31.64 17.11 15.13
N ALA A 601 -31.35 17.81 14.03
CA ALA A 601 -31.16 19.27 14.03
C ALA A 601 -32.47 20.05 14.25
N GLU A 602 -33.61 19.45 13.94
CA GLU A 602 -34.94 20.04 14.17
C GLU A 602 -35.31 19.96 15.67
N SER A 603 -35.60 21.11 16.27
CA SER A 603 -35.85 21.23 17.73
C SER A 603 -36.95 20.30 18.26
N ASN A 604 -37.98 20.02 17.46
CA ASN A 604 -39.08 19.12 17.81
C ASN A 604 -38.66 17.63 17.89
N TYR A 605 -37.55 17.27 17.23
CA TYR A 605 -37.06 15.90 17.07
C TYR A 605 -35.69 15.66 17.71
N ALA A 606 -35.12 16.67 18.38
CA ALA A 606 -33.82 16.58 19.04
C ALA A 606 -33.80 15.57 20.21
N ASN A 607 -34.94 15.31 20.87
CA ASN A 607 -35.04 14.41 22.02
C ASN A 607 -35.45 12.98 21.61
N CYS A 608 -34.85 11.95 22.21
CA CYS A 608 -35.23 10.54 22.02
C CYS A 608 -36.60 10.17 22.62
N ASP A 609 -37.11 10.95 23.57
CA ASP A 609 -38.43 10.75 24.18
C ASP A 609 -39.56 11.05 23.19
N SER A 610 -39.35 12.02 22.29
CA SER A 610 -40.34 12.38 21.27
C SER A 610 -40.31 11.44 20.06
N MET A 611 -39.14 10.87 19.72
CA MET A 611 -38.99 10.01 18.55
C MET A 611 -37.78 9.06 18.60
N LEU A 612 -37.98 7.82 18.13
CA LEU A 612 -36.90 6.86 17.89
C LEU A 612 -36.32 7.05 16.47
N ILE A 613 -35.00 7.01 16.32
CA ILE A 613 -34.36 6.86 15.00
C ILE A 613 -33.58 5.55 15.03
N ALA A 614 -33.92 4.62 14.15
CA ALA A 614 -33.29 3.30 14.06
C ALA A 614 -32.66 3.10 12.70
N ASN A 615 -31.39 2.71 12.70
CA ASN A 615 -30.61 2.39 11.52
C ASN A 615 -30.76 0.89 11.24
N ILE A 616 -31.51 0.54 10.20
CA ILE A 616 -31.67 -0.82 9.70
C ILE A 616 -30.53 -1.10 8.73
N VAL A 617 -29.57 -1.93 9.15
CA VAL A 617 -28.41 -2.28 8.32
C VAL A 617 -28.75 -3.54 7.54
N ASP A 618 -28.99 -3.39 6.24
CA ASP A 618 -29.21 -4.50 5.33
C ASP A 618 -27.91 -5.27 5.11
N LEU A 619 -27.88 -6.51 5.57
CA LEU A 619 -26.72 -7.39 5.58
C LEU A 619 -26.97 -8.65 4.74
N HIS A 620 -27.96 -8.65 3.85
CA HIS A 620 -28.27 -9.83 3.02
C HIS A 620 -27.11 -10.25 2.11
N SER A 621 -26.26 -9.30 1.72
CA SER A 621 -25.06 -9.54 0.92
C SER A 621 -23.89 -10.08 1.76
N VAL A 622 -23.94 -9.95 3.09
CA VAL A 622 -22.89 -10.42 3.99
C VAL A 622 -22.99 -11.94 4.18
N PRO A 623 -22.00 -12.72 3.71
CA PRO A 623 -22.03 -14.17 3.87
C PRO A 623 -22.07 -14.56 5.35
N LYS A 624 -22.75 -15.67 5.68
CA LYS A 624 -22.94 -16.12 7.08
C LYS A 624 -21.65 -16.19 7.90
N LEU A 625 -20.52 -16.55 7.26
CA LEU A 625 -19.21 -16.66 7.90
C LEU A 625 -18.64 -15.30 8.38
N PHE A 626 -19.04 -14.18 7.76
CA PHE A 626 -18.56 -12.83 8.09
C PHE A 626 -19.48 -12.05 9.03
N ARG A 627 -20.59 -12.66 9.48
CA ARG A 627 -21.56 -11.99 10.36
C ARG A 627 -20.97 -11.52 11.67
N SER A 628 -20.02 -12.27 12.25
CA SER A 628 -19.31 -11.87 13.47
C SER A 628 -18.47 -10.61 13.29
N PHE A 629 -17.87 -10.42 12.09
CA PHE A 629 -17.14 -9.20 11.76
C PHE A 629 -18.10 -8.03 11.57
N ALA A 630 -19.21 -8.23 10.86
CA ALA A 630 -20.25 -7.21 10.71
C ALA A 630 -20.84 -6.81 12.08
N GLU A 631 -21.09 -7.76 12.97
CA GLU A 631 -21.51 -7.51 14.36
C GLU A 631 -20.49 -6.64 15.11
N LYS A 632 -19.19 -6.94 14.96
CA LYS A 632 -18.12 -6.16 15.58
C LYS A 632 -18.07 -4.74 15.00
N ALA A 633 -18.15 -4.57 13.68
CA ALA A 633 -18.14 -3.26 13.03
C ALA A 633 -19.35 -2.40 13.42
N MET A 634 -20.55 -3.01 13.52
CA MET A 634 -21.74 -2.34 14.02
C MET A 634 -21.60 -1.97 15.50
N LYS A 635 -20.98 -2.84 16.31
CA LYS A 635 -20.67 -2.52 17.71
C LYS A 635 -19.69 -1.35 17.82
N GLU A 636 -18.64 -1.31 17.03
CA GLU A 636 -17.69 -0.20 17.02
C GLU A 636 -18.36 1.12 16.59
N SER A 637 -19.26 1.05 15.62
CA SER A 637 -20.09 2.19 15.20
C SER A 637 -20.99 2.68 16.33
N TYR A 638 -21.61 1.75 17.07
CA TYR A 638 -22.37 2.09 18.28
C TYR A 638 -21.49 2.74 19.35
N ASP A 639 -20.32 2.16 19.65
CA ASP A 639 -19.41 2.66 20.69
C ASP A 639 -18.91 4.08 20.34
N LYS A 640 -18.63 4.36 19.06
CA LYS A 640 -18.25 5.69 18.57
C LYS A 640 -19.39 6.70 18.71
N ALA A 641 -20.60 6.33 18.32
CA ALA A 641 -21.78 7.18 18.47
C ALA A 641 -22.11 7.45 19.95
N ALA A 642 -21.99 6.43 20.81
CA ALA A 642 -22.18 6.54 22.24
C ALA A 642 -21.20 7.51 22.90
N ALA A 643 -19.92 7.47 22.49
CA ALA A 643 -18.89 8.36 22.99
C ALA A 643 -19.10 9.83 22.61
N ALA A 644 -19.83 10.11 21.52
CA ALA A 644 -20.11 11.46 21.05
C ALA A 644 -21.30 12.12 21.77
N LEU A 645 -22.07 11.38 22.58
CA LEU A 645 -23.22 11.92 23.31
C LEU A 645 -22.78 12.74 24.53
N ALA A 646 -23.59 13.74 24.89
CA ALA A 646 -23.38 14.53 26.09
C ALA A 646 -23.44 13.66 27.36
N LYS A 647 -22.61 14.00 28.37
CA LYS A 647 -22.57 13.28 29.65
C LYS A 647 -23.96 13.27 30.31
N GLY A 648 -24.37 12.09 30.80
CA GLY A 648 -25.66 11.88 31.47
C GLY A 648 -26.77 11.31 30.58
N LEU A 649 -26.53 11.22 29.26
CA LEU A 649 -27.43 10.53 28.34
C LEU A 649 -27.12 9.02 28.29
N ALA A 650 -28.17 8.21 28.21
CA ALA A 650 -28.06 6.77 28.04
C ALA A 650 -27.94 6.44 26.52
N PRO A 651 -26.80 5.93 26.02
CA PRO A 651 -26.60 5.78 24.57
C PRO A 651 -27.62 4.88 23.86
N GLN A 652 -28.13 3.86 24.56
CA GLN A 652 -29.16 2.95 24.04
C GLN A 652 -30.52 3.61 23.75
N ASP A 653 -30.74 4.86 24.17
CA ASP A 653 -31.93 5.63 23.86
C ASP A 653 -31.75 6.53 22.62
N TYR A 654 -30.51 6.77 22.19
CA TYR A 654 -30.16 7.63 21.06
C TYR A 654 -29.63 6.87 19.85
N VAL A 655 -29.00 5.71 20.08
CA VAL A 655 -28.34 4.91 19.05
C VAL A 655 -28.99 3.53 18.97
N ALA A 656 -29.77 3.32 17.91
CA ALA A 656 -30.32 2.02 17.55
C ALA A 656 -29.77 1.60 16.18
N ILE A 657 -28.92 0.57 16.18
CA ILE A 657 -28.39 -0.08 14.96
C ILE A 657 -28.95 -1.50 14.95
N LEU A 658 -29.81 -1.81 13.99
CA LEU A 658 -30.58 -3.04 13.91
C LEU A 658 -30.14 -3.84 12.67
N PRO A 659 -29.55 -5.04 12.83
CA PRO A 659 -29.11 -5.84 11.70
C PRO A 659 -30.29 -6.53 11.01
N ASP A 660 -30.40 -6.35 9.70
CA ASP A 660 -31.34 -7.05 8.80
C ASP A 660 -30.57 -8.11 7.99
N TRP A 661 -30.34 -9.26 8.61
CA TRP A 661 -29.39 -10.29 8.15
C TRP A 661 -29.71 -10.94 6.81
N ASP A 662 -30.96 -10.92 6.39
CA ASP A 662 -31.43 -11.53 5.13
C ASP A 662 -32.11 -10.52 4.20
N GLY A 663 -32.12 -9.25 4.61
CA GLY A 663 -32.73 -8.15 3.86
C GLY A 663 -34.25 -8.26 3.80
N SER A 664 -34.88 -9.15 4.58
CA SER A 664 -36.32 -9.38 4.53
C SER A 664 -37.10 -8.16 4.99
N LEU A 665 -36.58 -7.45 5.99
CA LEU A 665 -37.19 -6.23 6.48
C LEU A 665 -37.07 -5.13 5.43
N THR A 666 -35.88 -4.91 4.89
CA THR A 666 -35.62 -3.92 3.83
C THR A 666 -36.55 -4.14 2.62
N LYS A 667 -36.69 -5.40 2.18
CA LYS A 667 -37.60 -5.78 1.09
C LYS A 667 -39.08 -5.59 1.43
N SER A 668 -39.49 -5.78 2.68
CA SER A 668 -40.89 -5.62 3.10
C SER A 668 -41.41 -4.19 2.91
N PHE A 669 -40.53 -3.19 3.08
CA PHE A 669 -40.82 -1.79 2.78
C PHE A 669 -40.67 -1.47 1.27
N GLY A 670 -40.41 -2.45 0.41
CA GLY A 670 -40.27 -2.24 -1.03
C GLY A 670 -39.00 -1.49 -1.45
N PHE A 671 -38.08 -1.20 -0.52
CA PHE A 671 -36.80 -0.58 -0.84
C PHE A 671 -35.89 -1.55 -1.59
N LYS A 672 -35.15 -1.03 -2.57
CA LYS A 672 -34.23 -1.82 -3.43
C LYS A 672 -32.92 -1.08 -3.59
N ASN A 673 -31.81 -1.79 -3.72
CA ASN A 673 -30.48 -1.18 -3.90
C ASN A 673 -30.13 -0.15 -2.80
N THR A 674 -30.43 -0.47 -1.54
CA THR A 674 -30.07 0.36 -0.37
C THR A 674 -28.56 0.57 -0.24
N ASN A 675 -27.75 -0.24 -0.93
CA ASN A 675 -26.30 -0.05 -1.09
C ASN A 675 -25.89 1.10 -2.02
N LYS A 676 -26.80 1.65 -2.81
CA LYS A 676 -26.54 2.83 -3.65
C LYS A 676 -27.17 4.09 -3.09
N THR A 677 -28.33 3.95 -2.47
CA THR A 677 -29.07 5.07 -1.92
C THR A 677 -29.79 4.63 -0.66
N ALA A 678 -29.45 5.25 0.47
CA ALA A 678 -30.17 5.05 1.72
C ALA A 678 -31.65 5.38 1.53
N ALA A 679 -32.50 4.65 2.23
CA ALA A 679 -33.94 4.89 2.27
C ALA A 679 -34.37 5.19 3.69
N PHE A 680 -35.56 5.76 3.87
CA PHE A 680 -36.17 5.82 5.18
C PHE A 680 -37.69 5.59 5.11
N ALA A 681 -38.25 5.18 6.24
CA ALA A 681 -39.69 5.15 6.50
C ALA A 681 -40.00 5.87 7.82
N VAL A 682 -41.08 6.65 7.83
CA VAL A 682 -41.60 7.36 9.01
C VAL A 682 -42.79 6.58 9.56
N LEU A 683 -42.77 6.34 10.86
CA LEU A 683 -43.81 5.66 11.61
C LEU A 683 -44.50 6.64 12.55
N ASP A 684 -45.83 6.63 12.57
CA ASP A 684 -46.60 7.37 13.56
C ASP A 684 -46.56 6.68 14.95
N LYS A 685 -47.21 7.31 15.93
CA LYS A 685 -47.27 6.80 17.32
C LYS A 685 -47.96 5.43 17.46
N ASP A 686 -48.82 5.08 16.49
CA ASP A 686 -49.59 3.84 16.47
C ASP A 686 -48.87 2.74 15.65
N GLY A 687 -47.66 3.05 15.15
CA GLY A 687 -46.83 2.13 14.39
C GLY A 687 -47.26 1.96 12.94
N GLN A 688 -48.03 2.89 12.38
CA GLN A 688 -48.37 2.88 10.95
C GLN A 688 -47.32 3.65 10.14
N VAL A 689 -47.00 3.14 8.95
CA VAL A 689 -46.09 3.83 8.02
C VAL A 689 -46.81 5.04 7.45
N ALA A 690 -46.36 6.22 7.87
CA ALA A 690 -46.90 7.51 7.45
C ALA A 690 -46.27 8.02 6.13
N GLY A 691 -45.08 7.51 5.79
CA GLY A 691 -44.44 7.73 4.50
C GLY A 691 -43.06 7.09 4.43
N GLY A 692 -42.48 7.08 3.24
CA GLY A 692 -41.11 6.61 3.02
C GLY A 692 -40.54 7.20 1.74
N TYR A 693 -39.22 7.22 1.64
CA TYR A 693 -38.53 7.74 0.47
C TYR A 693 -37.17 7.07 0.32
N GLN A 694 -36.78 6.86 -0.93
CA GLN A 694 -35.46 6.37 -1.32
C GLN A 694 -34.97 7.24 -2.49
N GLY A 695 -33.89 7.99 -2.25
CA GLY A 695 -33.36 8.97 -3.20
C GLY A 695 -32.31 9.88 -2.57
N ASN A 696 -31.71 10.76 -3.37
CA ASN A 696 -30.59 11.60 -2.93
C ASN A 696 -30.99 12.69 -1.92
N GLU A 697 -32.27 13.07 -1.85
CA GLU A 697 -32.77 14.13 -0.94
C GLU A 697 -33.39 13.59 0.35
N SER A 698 -32.97 12.40 0.78
CA SER A 698 -33.65 11.64 1.84
C SER A 698 -33.78 12.40 3.17
N GLY A 699 -32.80 13.20 3.58
CA GLY A 699 -32.88 13.98 4.83
C GLY A 699 -33.97 15.06 4.79
N ALA A 700 -34.02 15.86 3.72
CA ALA A 700 -35.02 16.91 3.55
C ALA A 700 -36.44 16.33 3.41
N LYS A 701 -36.57 15.22 2.67
CA LYS A 701 -37.84 14.50 2.53
C LYS A 701 -38.31 13.86 3.84
N ALA A 702 -37.40 13.41 4.70
CA ALA A 702 -37.77 12.90 6.01
C ALA A 702 -38.42 13.98 6.87
N ILE A 703 -37.85 15.19 6.89
CA ILE A 703 -38.39 16.32 7.62
C ILE A 703 -39.75 16.76 7.05
N GLU A 704 -39.89 16.83 5.73
CA GLU A 704 -41.16 17.16 5.06
C GLU A 704 -42.27 16.18 5.45
N ILE A 705 -41.98 14.87 5.41
CA ILE A 705 -42.95 13.84 5.82
C ILE A 705 -43.26 13.98 7.32
N LEU A 706 -42.25 14.11 8.19
CA LEU A 706 -42.44 14.28 9.63
C LEU A 706 -43.35 15.48 9.97
N GLN A 707 -43.15 16.62 9.31
CA GLN A 707 -43.97 17.82 9.48
C GLN A 707 -45.42 17.62 8.99
N SER A 708 -45.64 16.82 7.95
CA SER A 708 -46.98 16.51 7.44
C SER A 708 -47.77 15.52 8.30
N THR A 709 -47.09 14.83 9.24
CA THR A 709 -47.66 13.78 10.10
C THR A 709 -47.96 14.25 11.53
N GLN A 710 -47.64 15.50 11.85
CA GLN A 710 -48.06 16.21 13.06
C GLN A 710 -49.44 16.85 12.85
#